data_AF-A0A976P8W0-F1
#
_entry.id   AF-A0A976P8W0-F1
#
_cell.length_a   1.000
_cell.length_b   1.000
_cell.length_c   1.000
_cell.angle_alpha   90.00
_cell.angle_beta   90.00
_cell.angle_gamma   90.00
#
_symmetry.space_group_name_H-M   'P 1'
#
loop_
_entity.id
_entity.type
_entity.pdbx_description
1 polymer ?
#
loop_
_entity_poly.entity_id
_entity_poly.type
_entity_poly.pdbx_seq_one_letter_code
_entity_poly.pdbx_strand_id
1 'polypeptide(L)'
;FGADERALEKNLFRYIWKHSRREQLIVIAFVAAALPFYFASLSLPRYIVNAIQDAVAVMFEGAPAEQAQGTVFHLFLPTPGFMGGPWEIFPGWQLAGETLILALSFIYLGFVMINGGFKFQINTLKGRMGERMLRRLRYELIDRVLRFPTSYFRKLKPSEVSSMVKDEVEPLGGFIGDAFVLPLFQGGLALTALLFIMVQNFWLGLVAGAVVLGQAFIIPALRRPILQLGKQRQIAARELAGRVGELVDGVQEVRINATSNYERADMTSRLGRIFDIRYEIYRRKFFVKFLNNFLGQFTPFLFYAVGGILAVRGHLDVGQLLAVLVAYKDLPAPVKLLIDWDQQRLDVQIKYDQVIDHFDPENMVDPELQRPVGEQSHMRGGIEASNLTVTDETGARLLHNISFSVALGETLAVVGPPAGGKEYLGPTLVRLHDASNGKLTLDGRDVATLPEGIIGRWVGYVSQDTYFFPLSVIDNLTYGLKHEPLRENDVNDGDRALREWRKLETLRAGNAPFELDAEWIDLRSLGVKDKLELRAKVREVLRMVGLEDDIYDLGLSERISPDTHPELTANLLKARALLHQRISERGLSHLVERFDPDRYNKNATLEENLLFGRPRGQTFAEGRLPEHPYFEEILRDAHIADRVVTMGLEIARTMVELFADLPPDHPFFDQFSFISAEELPDYQAMVNRYGRSVTYDGLPDDDRIKFVRLALRYVEARHRLGLIDADLEAQFVLARKVFSRRLPDNLKGAVDPYDPATYNGASAIQDNLLFGRIAYGQAQADERVGDVMTQVLEELDLHESVFDAGLDFNVGPGGKRLTASERQLLGLARAVLKRPDILVVDAALAVLDTQAQEKILRNVLESSGSRAVIWILGRPHQARLFSRVLVIDNGHVVEEGAPDALEARGGRYTALAQSPR
;
A
#
# COMPACT_ATOMS: atom_id res chain seq x y z
N PHE A 1 -14.57 -17.79 14.28
CA PHE A 1 -14.34 -18.36 12.95
C PHE A 1 -15.05 -19.72 12.87
N GLY A 2 -15.88 -19.94 11.86
CA GLY A 2 -16.72 -21.14 11.72
C GLY A 2 -16.13 -22.10 10.69
N ALA A 3 -16.49 -23.39 10.75
CA ALA A 3 -16.00 -24.45 9.87
C ALA A 3 -16.26 -24.26 8.35
N ASP A 4 -16.95 -23.17 7.96
CA ASP A 4 -17.46 -22.87 6.63
C ASP A 4 -16.50 -21.98 5.79
N GLU A 5 -15.27 -21.73 6.30
CA GLU A 5 -14.26 -20.80 5.76
C GLU A 5 -13.05 -21.48 5.07
N ARG A 6 -13.04 -22.83 4.97
CA ARG A 6 -11.88 -23.57 4.42
C ARG A 6 -11.65 -23.35 2.92
N ALA A 7 -12.70 -23.13 2.14
CA ALA A 7 -12.61 -22.90 0.69
C ALA A 7 -13.40 -21.65 0.30
N LEU A 8 -12.88 -20.88 -0.66
CA LEU A 8 -13.63 -19.77 -1.24
C LEU A 8 -14.81 -20.33 -2.03
N GLU A 9 -15.95 -19.65 -1.96
CA GLU A 9 -17.12 -20.05 -2.74
C GLU A 9 -16.82 -19.89 -4.23
N LYS A 10 -16.78 -20.98 -4.99
CA LYS A 10 -16.43 -20.94 -6.42
C LYS A 10 -17.47 -20.24 -7.29
N ASN A 11 -18.71 -20.09 -6.80
CA ASN A 11 -19.78 -19.43 -7.54
C ASN A 11 -20.08 -18.02 -7.00
N LEU A 12 -19.83 -16.99 -7.80
CA LEU A 12 -20.06 -15.59 -7.45
C LEU A 12 -21.49 -15.31 -6.95
N PHE A 13 -22.52 -15.85 -7.60
CA PHE A 13 -23.91 -15.62 -7.17
C PHE A 13 -24.21 -16.29 -5.83
N ARG A 14 -23.65 -17.49 -5.60
CA ARG A 14 -23.79 -18.16 -4.30
C ARG A 14 -23.06 -17.38 -3.21
N TYR A 15 -21.88 -16.84 -3.51
CA TYR A 15 -21.13 -15.96 -2.60
C TYR A 15 -21.94 -14.71 -2.23
N ILE A 16 -22.46 -14.00 -3.23
CA ILE A 16 -23.30 -12.81 -3.03
C ILE A 16 -24.51 -13.16 -2.15
N TRP A 17 -25.22 -14.23 -2.48
CA TRP A 17 -26.42 -14.62 -1.74
C TRP A 17 -26.11 -15.02 -0.29
N LYS A 18 -25.08 -15.84 -0.07
CA LYS A 18 -24.65 -16.32 1.26
C LYS A 18 -24.42 -15.15 2.22
N HIS A 19 -23.75 -14.10 1.74
CA HIS A 19 -23.30 -12.98 2.58
C HIS A 19 -24.20 -11.73 2.54
N SER A 20 -25.11 -11.59 1.57
CA SER A 20 -25.97 -10.40 1.43
C SER A 20 -27.49 -10.64 1.39
N ARG A 21 -27.97 -11.89 1.51
CA ARG A 21 -29.41 -12.25 1.35
C ARG A 21 -30.41 -11.32 2.06
N ARG A 22 -30.13 -10.91 3.29
CA ARG A 22 -31.05 -10.07 4.09
C ARG A 22 -31.20 -8.68 3.48
N GLU A 23 -30.11 -8.10 3.02
CA GLU A 23 -30.09 -6.76 2.43
C GLU A 23 -30.70 -6.78 1.03
N GLN A 24 -30.38 -7.81 0.24
CA GLN A 24 -30.99 -8.03 -1.08
C GLN A 24 -32.52 -8.11 -0.98
N LEU A 25 -33.07 -8.89 -0.03
CA LEU A 25 -34.52 -9.02 0.17
C LEU A 25 -35.19 -7.69 0.54
N ILE A 26 -34.54 -6.87 1.37
CA ILE A 26 -35.04 -5.53 1.71
C ILE A 26 -35.13 -4.66 0.45
N VAL A 27 -34.06 -4.62 -0.36
CA VAL A 27 -34.05 -3.80 -1.59
C VAL A 27 -35.07 -4.30 -2.60
N ILE A 28 -35.23 -5.62 -2.74
CA ILE A 28 -36.25 -6.25 -3.60
C ILE A 28 -37.67 -5.83 -3.17
N ALA A 29 -37.95 -5.73 -1.87
CA ALA A 29 -39.24 -5.26 -1.38
C ALA A 29 -39.50 -3.79 -1.77
N PHE A 30 -38.49 -2.92 -1.69
CA PHE A 30 -38.58 -1.54 -2.18
C PHE A 30 -38.82 -1.46 -3.70
N VAL A 31 -38.17 -2.33 -4.47
CA VAL A 31 -38.40 -2.44 -5.93
C VAL A 31 -39.85 -2.80 -6.21
N ALA A 32 -40.39 -3.84 -5.57
CA ALA A 32 -41.77 -4.27 -5.77
C ALA A 32 -42.78 -3.17 -5.39
N ALA A 33 -42.51 -2.42 -4.31
CA ALA A 33 -43.34 -1.30 -3.88
C ALA A 33 -43.34 -0.12 -4.87
N ALA A 34 -42.29 0.05 -5.68
CA ALA A 34 -42.18 1.14 -6.64
C ALA A 34 -42.97 0.92 -7.94
N LEU A 35 -43.15 -0.35 -8.37
CA LEU A 35 -43.76 -0.67 -9.67
C LEU A 35 -45.20 -0.15 -9.87
N PRO A 36 -46.11 -0.20 -8.86
CA PRO A 36 -47.47 0.33 -9.01
C PRO A 36 -47.49 1.84 -9.26
N PHE A 37 -46.63 2.60 -8.58
CA PHE A 37 -46.51 4.06 -8.78
C PHE A 37 -45.94 4.40 -10.16
N TYR A 38 -45.02 3.59 -10.66
CA TYR A 38 -44.54 3.71 -12.04
C TYR A 38 -45.67 3.47 -13.06
N PHE A 39 -46.45 2.39 -12.91
CA PHE A 39 -47.60 2.12 -13.78
C PHE A 39 -48.61 3.29 -13.78
N ALA A 40 -48.95 3.82 -12.61
CA ALA A 40 -49.86 4.95 -12.47
C ALA A 40 -49.31 6.23 -13.14
N SER A 41 -47.99 6.44 -13.09
CA SER A 41 -47.37 7.59 -13.77
C SER A 41 -47.45 7.52 -15.30
N LEU A 42 -47.48 6.31 -15.89
CA LEU A 42 -47.59 6.12 -17.34
C LEU A 42 -49.01 6.39 -17.88
N SER A 43 -50.05 6.23 -17.06
CA SER A 43 -51.43 6.44 -17.47
C SER A 43 -51.87 7.91 -17.47
N LEU A 44 -51.31 8.73 -16.56
CA LEU A 44 -51.70 10.14 -16.39
C LEU A 44 -51.57 11.03 -17.64
N PRO A 45 -50.50 10.92 -18.47
CA PRO A 45 -50.41 11.70 -19.71
C PRO A 45 -51.59 11.48 -20.66
N ARG A 46 -52.13 10.26 -20.73
CA ARG A 46 -53.34 9.95 -21.52
C ARG A 46 -54.54 10.76 -21.02
N TYR A 47 -54.78 10.74 -19.71
CA TYR A 47 -55.90 11.47 -19.12
C TYR A 47 -55.79 12.98 -19.31
N ILE A 48 -54.57 13.52 -19.20
CA ILE A 48 -54.30 14.94 -19.44
C ILE A 48 -54.61 15.30 -20.91
N VAL A 49 -54.15 14.49 -21.87
CA VAL A 49 -54.33 14.76 -23.31
C VAL A 49 -55.79 14.63 -23.72
N ASN A 50 -56.50 13.61 -23.24
CA ASN A 50 -57.92 13.45 -23.51
C ASN A 50 -58.73 14.61 -22.91
N ALA A 51 -58.41 15.05 -21.67
CA ALA A 51 -59.05 16.22 -21.07
C ALA A 51 -58.79 17.52 -21.86
N ILE A 52 -57.61 17.68 -22.47
CA ILE A 52 -57.31 18.80 -23.37
C ILE A 52 -58.14 18.69 -24.65
N GLN A 53 -58.23 17.51 -25.27
CA GLN A 53 -59.01 17.31 -26.49
C GLN A 53 -60.49 17.59 -26.27
N ASP A 54 -61.05 17.10 -25.17
CA ASP A 54 -62.45 17.34 -24.80
C ASP A 54 -62.70 18.85 -24.57
N ALA A 55 -61.79 19.53 -23.86
CA ALA A 55 -61.87 20.98 -23.66
C ALA A 55 -61.77 21.78 -24.97
N VAL A 56 -60.92 21.36 -25.91
CA VAL A 56 -60.77 21.99 -27.23
C VAL A 56 -61.99 21.74 -28.11
N ALA A 57 -62.55 20.54 -28.12
CA ALA A 57 -63.76 20.20 -28.89
C ALA A 57 -64.95 21.06 -28.46
N VAL A 58 -65.15 21.23 -27.15
CA VAL A 58 -66.21 22.10 -26.57
C VAL A 58 -66.03 23.56 -26.99
N MET A 59 -64.78 24.06 -27.05
CA MET A 59 -64.47 25.41 -27.54
C MET A 59 -64.80 25.60 -29.03
N PHE A 60 -64.54 24.60 -29.88
CA PHE A 60 -64.83 24.68 -31.32
C PHE A 60 -66.32 24.55 -31.65
N GLU A 61 -67.10 23.85 -30.82
CA GLU A 61 -68.56 23.71 -30.97
C GLU A 61 -69.37 24.91 -30.43
N GLY A 62 -68.70 25.93 -29.87
CA GLY A 62 -69.35 27.17 -29.41
C GLY A 62 -70.13 27.03 -28.09
N ALA A 63 -69.91 25.95 -27.34
CA ALA A 63 -70.53 25.71 -26.04
C ALA A 63 -69.78 26.42 -24.89
N PRO A 64 -70.46 26.85 -23.81
CA PRO A 64 -69.81 27.51 -22.68
C PRO A 64 -68.80 26.56 -21.99
N ALA A 65 -67.62 27.10 -21.64
CA ALA A 65 -66.50 26.37 -21.04
C ALA A 65 -66.82 25.59 -19.75
N GLU A 66 -67.97 25.88 -19.11
CA GLU A 66 -68.50 25.18 -17.93
C GLU A 66 -68.99 23.74 -18.21
N GLN A 67 -69.12 23.32 -19.48
CA GLN A 67 -69.57 21.98 -19.87
C GLN A 67 -68.44 20.93 -19.99
N ALA A 68 -67.18 21.34 -19.99
CA ALA A 68 -66.04 20.41 -19.95
C ALA A 68 -65.73 20.00 -18.48
N GLN A 69 -66.58 19.13 -17.92
CA GLN A 69 -66.43 18.57 -16.57
C GLN A 69 -65.80 17.18 -16.66
N GLY A 70 -64.76 16.93 -15.86
CA GLY A 70 -64.14 15.63 -15.74
C GLY A 70 -63.80 15.28 -14.29
N THR A 71 -63.66 13.99 -14.02
CA THR A 71 -63.50 13.46 -12.67
C THR A 71 -62.03 13.15 -12.37
N VAL A 72 -61.48 13.70 -11.28
CA VAL A 72 -60.14 13.35 -10.75
C VAL A 72 -60.28 12.34 -9.63
N PHE A 73 -59.32 11.41 -9.53
CA PHE A 73 -59.30 10.33 -8.53
C PHE A 73 -60.48 9.36 -8.64
N HIS A 74 -61.08 9.17 -9.81
CA HIS A 74 -62.06 8.09 -10.00
C HIS A 74 -61.36 6.73 -9.85
N LEU A 75 -61.55 6.07 -8.70
CA LEU A 75 -60.86 4.84 -8.34
C LEU A 75 -61.82 3.67 -8.54
N PHE A 76 -61.56 2.89 -9.59
CA PHE A 76 -62.29 1.67 -9.88
C PHE A 76 -61.34 0.47 -9.89
N LEU A 77 -61.78 -0.66 -9.34
CA LEU A 77 -61.05 -1.92 -9.42
C LEU A 77 -61.51 -2.65 -10.70
N PRO A 78 -60.65 -2.80 -11.73
CA PRO A 78 -61.04 -3.53 -12.93
C PRO A 78 -61.14 -5.03 -12.61
N THR A 79 -62.37 -5.55 -12.54
CA THR A 79 -62.63 -6.99 -12.40
C THR A 79 -62.89 -7.62 -13.78
N PRO A 80 -62.50 -8.88 -14.01
CA PRO A 80 -62.82 -9.57 -15.26
C PRO A 80 -64.34 -9.65 -15.46
N GLY A 81 -64.81 -9.58 -16.72
CA GLY A 81 -66.23 -9.42 -17.06
C GLY A 81 -67.22 -10.45 -16.48
N PHE A 82 -66.74 -11.58 -15.94
CA PHE A 82 -67.59 -12.57 -15.25
C PHE A 82 -67.94 -12.19 -13.79
N MET A 83 -67.29 -11.16 -13.21
CA MET A 83 -67.49 -10.70 -11.83
C MET A 83 -68.41 -9.46 -11.71
N GLY A 84 -69.17 -9.12 -12.75
CA GLY A 84 -70.19 -8.07 -12.67
C GLY A 84 -69.71 -6.63 -12.91
N GLY A 85 -68.54 -6.45 -13.54
CA GLY A 85 -68.00 -5.15 -13.89
C GLY A 85 -67.17 -4.49 -12.77
N PRO A 86 -66.47 -3.39 -13.09
CA PRO A 86 -65.51 -2.77 -12.19
C PRO A 86 -66.20 -2.22 -10.93
N TRP A 87 -65.62 -2.50 -9.76
CA TRP A 87 -66.14 -1.98 -8.49
C TRP A 87 -65.65 -0.56 -8.26
N GLU A 88 -66.59 0.36 -8.03
CA GLU A 88 -66.32 1.78 -7.79
C GLU A 88 -65.98 1.99 -6.30
N ILE A 89 -64.71 2.33 -6.02
CA ILE A 89 -64.17 2.49 -4.66
C ILE A 89 -64.26 3.96 -4.22
N PHE A 90 -64.06 4.90 -5.14
CA PHE A 90 -64.20 6.32 -4.88
C PHE A 90 -64.72 7.05 -6.14
N PRO A 91 -65.84 7.80 -6.03
CA PRO A 91 -66.49 8.45 -7.18
C PRO A 91 -65.73 9.68 -7.70
N GLY A 92 -64.63 10.09 -7.06
CA GLY A 92 -63.78 11.19 -7.49
C GLY A 92 -64.36 12.59 -7.28
N TRP A 93 -63.58 13.61 -7.61
CA TRP A 93 -64.01 15.01 -7.59
C TRP A 93 -64.22 15.52 -9.01
N GLN A 94 -65.35 16.18 -9.25
CA GLN A 94 -65.59 16.87 -10.51
C GLN A 94 -64.86 18.21 -10.50
N LEU A 95 -64.02 18.43 -11.51
CA LEU A 95 -63.28 19.67 -11.70
C LEU A 95 -63.57 20.25 -13.09
N ALA A 96 -63.62 21.58 -13.18
CA ALA A 96 -63.69 22.29 -14.44
C ALA A 96 -62.38 22.15 -15.22
N GLY A 97 -62.46 22.15 -16.56
CA GLY A 97 -61.37 21.78 -17.48
C GLY A 97 -59.96 22.24 -17.11
N GLU A 98 -59.74 23.55 -16.90
CA GLU A 98 -58.40 24.06 -16.55
C GLU A 98 -57.89 23.55 -15.19
N THR A 99 -58.79 23.45 -14.21
CA THR A 99 -58.46 22.95 -12.86
C THR A 99 -58.20 21.44 -12.87
N LEU A 100 -58.93 20.69 -13.71
CA LEU A 100 -58.73 19.26 -13.96
C LEU A 100 -57.33 18.97 -14.52
N ILE A 101 -56.90 19.72 -15.54
CA ILE A 101 -55.57 19.58 -16.16
C ILE A 101 -54.46 19.89 -15.14
N LEU A 102 -54.60 20.97 -14.37
CA LEU A 102 -53.64 21.33 -13.32
C LEU A 102 -53.58 20.25 -12.23
N ALA A 103 -54.72 19.75 -11.76
CA ALA A 103 -54.78 18.69 -10.75
C ALA A 103 -54.09 17.39 -11.23
N LEU A 104 -54.40 16.93 -12.44
CA LEU A 104 -53.75 15.76 -13.03
C LEU A 104 -52.24 15.96 -13.23
N SER A 105 -51.81 17.18 -13.57
CA SER A 105 -50.39 17.53 -13.71
C SER A 105 -49.65 17.51 -12.37
N PHE A 106 -50.25 18.01 -11.29
CA PHE A 106 -49.67 17.93 -9.95
C PHE A 106 -49.63 16.50 -9.40
N ILE A 107 -50.65 15.68 -9.68
CA ILE A 107 -50.64 14.24 -9.34
C ILE A 107 -49.52 13.53 -10.09
N TYR A 108 -49.35 13.82 -11.38
CA TYR A 108 -48.24 13.30 -12.17
C TYR A 108 -46.89 13.68 -11.56
N LEU A 109 -46.69 14.96 -11.21
CA LEU A 109 -45.48 15.42 -10.52
C LEU A 109 -45.27 14.68 -9.18
N GLY A 110 -46.33 14.47 -8.40
CA GLY A 110 -46.27 13.70 -7.16
C GLY A 110 -45.77 12.26 -7.37
N PHE A 111 -46.29 11.54 -8.37
CA PHE A 111 -45.78 10.20 -8.69
C PHE A 111 -44.35 10.21 -9.21
N VAL A 112 -43.95 11.22 -9.98
CA VAL A 112 -42.54 11.40 -10.40
C VAL A 112 -41.63 11.57 -9.19
N MET A 113 -42.03 12.36 -8.19
CA MET A 113 -41.28 12.54 -6.94
C MET A 113 -41.19 11.25 -6.12
N ILE A 114 -42.30 10.51 -5.98
CA ILE A 114 -42.33 9.22 -5.26
C ILE A 114 -41.40 8.21 -5.94
N ASN A 115 -41.50 8.05 -7.26
CA ASN A 115 -40.63 7.16 -8.04
C ASN A 115 -39.16 7.59 -7.92
N GLY A 116 -38.88 8.90 -7.94
CA GLY A 116 -37.55 9.46 -7.68
C GLY A 116 -37.01 9.10 -6.29
N GLY A 117 -37.85 9.18 -5.26
CA GLY A 117 -37.53 8.79 -3.88
C GLY A 117 -37.20 7.30 -3.75
N PHE A 118 -38.02 6.42 -4.32
CA PHE A 118 -37.73 4.97 -4.38
C PHE A 118 -36.40 4.71 -5.09
N LYS A 119 -36.18 5.33 -6.25
CA LYS A 119 -34.93 5.20 -7.01
C LYS A 119 -33.71 5.66 -6.20
N PHE A 120 -33.83 6.75 -5.44
CA PHE A 120 -32.76 7.23 -4.55
C PHE A 120 -32.44 6.22 -3.45
N GLN A 121 -33.46 5.69 -2.76
CA GLN A 121 -33.27 4.72 -1.67
C GLN A 121 -32.69 3.38 -2.18
N ILE A 122 -33.24 2.85 -3.27
CA ILE A 122 -32.75 1.60 -3.89
C ILE A 122 -31.27 1.72 -4.25
N ASN A 123 -30.87 2.81 -4.92
CA ASN A 123 -29.48 3.01 -5.33
C ASN A 123 -28.53 3.21 -4.14
N THR A 124 -28.98 3.89 -3.08
CA THR A 124 -28.17 4.10 -1.87
C THR A 124 -27.94 2.80 -1.11
N LEU A 125 -28.98 2.00 -0.90
CA LEU A 125 -28.89 0.69 -0.24
C LEU A 125 -28.00 -0.27 -1.04
N LYS A 126 -28.19 -0.29 -2.37
CA LYS A 126 -27.35 -1.05 -3.30
C LYS A 126 -25.86 -0.69 -3.15
N GLY A 127 -25.53 0.60 -3.14
CA GLY A 127 -24.14 1.06 -3.04
C GLY A 127 -23.49 0.65 -1.72
N ARG A 128 -24.18 0.85 -0.59
CA ARG A 128 -23.69 0.44 0.74
C ARG A 128 -23.44 -1.06 0.84
N MET A 129 -24.36 -1.87 0.30
CA MET A 129 -24.21 -3.33 0.24
C MET A 129 -23.01 -3.75 -0.61
N GLY A 130 -22.82 -3.11 -1.78
CA GLY A 130 -21.68 -3.34 -2.66
C GLY A 130 -20.34 -3.08 -1.97
N GLU A 131 -20.18 -1.92 -1.32
CA GLU A 131 -18.96 -1.55 -0.59
C GLU A 131 -18.67 -2.49 0.59
N ARG A 132 -19.69 -2.89 1.33
CA ARG A 132 -19.52 -3.85 2.44
C ARG A 132 -19.01 -5.20 1.95
N MET A 133 -19.60 -5.69 0.86
CA MET A 133 -19.20 -6.96 0.25
C MET A 133 -17.81 -6.89 -0.39
N LEU A 134 -17.43 -5.74 -0.97
CA LEU A 134 -16.09 -5.51 -1.47
C LEU A 134 -15.05 -5.53 -0.33
N ARG A 135 -15.36 -4.87 0.79
CA ARG A 135 -14.53 -4.91 1.99
C ARG A 135 -14.35 -6.33 2.53
N ARG A 136 -15.42 -7.13 2.56
CA ARG A 136 -15.38 -8.55 2.93
C ARG A 136 -14.43 -9.34 2.04
N LEU A 137 -14.63 -9.27 0.72
CA LEU A 137 -13.83 -10.03 -0.22
C LEU A 137 -12.34 -9.65 -0.12
N ARG A 138 -12.03 -8.35 -0.04
CA ARG A 138 -10.65 -7.87 0.15
C ARG A 138 -10.01 -8.43 1.42
N TYR A 139 -10.76 -8.45 2.52
CA TYR A 139 -10.29 -9.03 3.77
C TYR A 139 -10.04 -10.54 3.64
N GLU A 140 -10.98 -11.29 3.08
CA GLU A 140 -10.84 -12.75 2.86
C GLU A 140 -9.62 -13.10 1.98
N LEU A 141 -9.33 -12.27 0.97
CA LEU A 141 -8.13 -12.46 0.13
C LEU A 141 -6.84 -12.16 0.90
N ILE A 142 -6.79 -11.09 1.71
CA ILE A 142 -5.62 -10.77 2.54
C ILE A 142 -5.38 -11.85 3.59
N ASP A 143 -6.44 -12.31 4.28
CA ASP A 143 -6.39 -13.39 5.25
C ASP A 143 -5.83 -14.68 4.65
N ARG A 144 -6.14 -14.96 3.38
CA ARG A 144 -5.62 -16.11 2.65
C ARG A 144 -4.15 -15.97 2.27
N VAL A 145 -3.71 -14.76 1.88
CA VAL A 145 -2.28 -14.50 1.64
C VAL A 145 -1.47 -14.87 2.87
N LEU A 146 -1.93 -14.51 4.07
CA LEU A 146 -1.26 -14.88 5.33
C LEU A 146 -1.15 -16.39 5.58
N ARG A 147 -1.84 -17.23 4.79
CA ARG A 147 -1.89 -18.70 4.90
C ARG A 147 -1.32 -19.42 3.68
N PHE A 148 -0.77 -18.69 2.71
CA PHE A 148 -0.13 -19.33 1.57
C PHE A 148 1.11 -20.10 2.02
N PRO A 149 1.34 -21.31 1.47
CA PRO A 149 2.56 -22.03 1.74
C PRO A 149 3.77 -21.26 1.18
N THR A 150 4.93 -21.38 1.84
CA THR A 150 6.15 -20.62 1.50
C THR A 150 6.63 -20.87 0.07
N SER A 151 6.41 -22.07 -0.47
CA SER A 151 6.69 -22.43 -1.87
C SER A 151 5.84 -21.67 -2.88
N TYR A 152 4.57 -21.40 -2.54
CA TYR A 152 3.69 -20.60 -3.40
C TYR A 152 4.11 -19.14 -3.39
N PHE A 153 4.44 -18.57 -2.22
CA PHE A 153 4.93 -17.20 -2.09
C PHE A 153 6.14 -16.87 -2.97
N ARG A 154 7.09 -17.82 -3.12
CA ARG A 154 8.28 -17.63 -3.99
C ARG A 154 7.95 -17.43 -5.47
N LYS A 155 6.77 -17.89 -5.92
CA LYS A 155 6.31 -17.76 -7.31
C LYS A 155 5.46 -16.51 -7.53
N LEU A 156 4.97 -15.91 -6.46
CA LEU A 156 4.07 -14.77 -6.50
C LEU A 156 4.83 -13.46 -6.61
N LYS A 157 4.43 -12.62 -7.56
CA LYS A 157 4.89 -11.23 -7.59
C LYS A 157 4.05 -10.38 -6.62
N PRO A 158 4.65 -9.64 -5.67
CA PRO A 158 3.90 -8.81 -4.73
C PRO A 158 2.96 -7.80 -5.40
N SER A 159 3.41 -7.21 -6.53
CA SER A 159 2.61 -6.28 -7.33
C SER A 159 1.36 -6.92 -7.94
N GLU A 160 1.45 -8.20 -8.29
CA GLU A 160 0.34 -8.96 -8.85
C GLU A 160 -0.74 -9.21 -7.78
N VAL A 161 -0.35 -9.67 -6.60
CA VAL A 161 -1.26 -9.87 -5.45
C VAL A 161 -1.92 -8.55 -5.06
N SER A 162 -1.14 -7.46 -4.96
CA SER A 162 -1.67 -6.13 -4.66
C SER A 162 -2.70 -5.66 -5.69
N SER A 163 -2.44 -5.84 -6.98
CA SER A 163 -3.39 -5.45 -8.02
C SER A 163 -4.65 -6.31 -7.99
N MET A 164 -4.54 -7.61 -7.68
CA MET A 164 -5.73 -8.46 -7.54
C MET A 164 -6.64 -8.03 -6.39
N VAL A 165 -6.06 -7.78 -5.21
CA VAL A 165 -6.81 -7.33 -4.02
C VAL A 165 -7.37 -5.92 -4.18
N LYS A 166 -6.73 -5.06 -4.97
CA LYS A 166 -7.19 -3.68 -5.17
C LYS A 166 -8.07 -3.52 -6.41
N ASP A 167 -7.50 -3.74 -7.59
CA ASP A 167 -8.04 -3.32 -8.88
C ASP A 167 -8.97 -4.40 -9.49
N GLU A 168 -8.63 -5.68 -9.33
CA GLU A 168 -9.43 -6.76 -9.96
C GLU A 168 -10.75 -7.01 -9.25
N VAL A 169 -10.77 -6.89 -7.93
CA VAL A 169 -11.99 -7.03 -7.13
C VAL A 169 -12.87 -5.77 -7.13
N GLU A 170 -12.35 -4.59 -7.47
CA GLU A 170 -13.13 -3.34 -7.43
C GLU A 170 -14.42 -3.40 -8.29
N PRO A 171 -14.41 -3.89 -9.54
CA PRO A 171 -15.63 -4.07 -10.32
C PRO A 171 -16.65 -5.04 -9.70
N LEU A 172 -16.19 -5.99 -8.87
CA LEU A 172 -17.09 -6.92 -8.19
C LEU A 172 -17.96 -6.15 -7.19
N GLY A 173 -17.40 -5.20 -6.44
CA GLY A 173 -18.17 -4.38 -5.48
C GLY A 173 -19.39 -3.72 -6.11
N GLY A 174 -19.19 -3.09 -7.28
CA GLY A 174 -20.28 -2.48 -8.06
C GLY A 174 -21.33 -3.50 -8.52
N PHE A 175 -20.90 -4.66 -9.02
CA PHE A 175 -21.80 -5.69 -9.52
C PHE A 175 -22.56 -6.44 -8.41
N ILE A 176 -21.96 -6.67 -7.25
CA ILE A 176 -22.59 -7.37 -6.11
C ILE A 176 -23.89 -6.66 -5.70
N GLY A 177 -23.87 -5.32 -5.69
CA GLY A 177 -25.06 -4.51 -5.50
C GLY A 177 -26.14 -4.79 -6.55
N ASP A 178 -25.74 -4.87 -7.82
CA ASP A 178 -26.63 -5.03 -8.97
C ASP A 178 -27.13 -6.46 -9.22
N ALA A 179 -26.44 -7.48 -8.68
CA ALA A 179 -26.59 -8.87 -9.10
C ALA A 179 -28.03 -9.37 -9.13
N PHE A 180 -28.84 -9.04 -8.13
CA PHE A 180 -30.26 -9.41 -8.09
C PHE A 180 -31.19 -8.19 -8.22
N VAL A 181 -30.79 -7.05 -7.67
CA VAL A 181 -31.61 -5.83 -7.63
C VAL A 181 -31.86 -5.27 -9.02
N LEU A 182 -30.82 -5.16 -9.86
CA LEU A 182 -30.94 -4.49 -11.15
C LEU A 182 -31.81 -5.27 -12.14
N PRO A 183 -31.65 -6.60 -12.31
CA PRO A 183 -32.56 -7.39 -13.14
C PRO A 183 -34.01 -7.26 -12.70
N LEU A 184 -34.25 -7.29 -11.39
CA LEU A 184 -35.60 -7.20 -10.86
C LEU A 184 -36.21 -5.81 -11.07
N PHE A 185 -35.42 -4.75 -10.82
CA PHE A 185 -35.86 -3.37 -10.98
C PHE A 185 -36.07 -3.00 -12.45
N GLN A 186 -35.07 -3.17 -13.31
CA GLN A 186 -35.16 -2.82 -14.73
C GLN A 186 -36.07 -3.78 -15.50
N GLY A 187 -36.03 -5.07 -15.19
CA GLY A 187 -36.97 -6.05 -15.74
C GLY A 187 -38.41 -5.76 -15.31
N GLY A 188 -38.62 -5.38 -14.05
CA GLY A 188 -39.91 -4.93 -13.55
C GLY A 188 -40.43 -3.70 -14.29
N LEU A 189 -39.60 -2.68 -14.51
CA LEU A 189 -39.96 -1.49 -15.28
C LEU A 189 -40.30 -1.81 -16.74
N ALA A 190 -39.46 -2.63 -17.41
CA ALA A 190 -39.69 -3.05 -18.79
C ALA A 190 -40.97 -3.86 -18.93
N LEU A 191 -41.20 -4.80 -18.03
CA LEU A 191 -42.41 -5.62 -17.99
C LEU A 191 -43.65 -4.75 -17.72
N THR A 192 -43.57 -3.80 -16.79
CA THR A 192 -44.66 -2.88 -16.47
C THR A 192 -45.00 -1.99 -17.68
N ALA A 193 -44.00 -1.48 -18.39
CA ALA A 193 -44.20 -0.68 -19.60
C ALA A 193 -44.79 -1.52 -20.75
N LEU A 194 -44.32 -2.77 -20.94
CA LEU A 194 -44.86 -3.67 -21.96
C LEU A 194 -46.32 -4.07 -21.65
N LEU A 195 -46.61 -4.42 -20.39
CA LEU A 195 -47.97 -4.70 -19.92
C LEU A 195 -48.87 -3.49 -20.09
N PHE A 196 -48.38 -2.29 -19.76
CA PHE A 196 -49.11 -1.05 -20.00
C PHE A 196 -49.45 -0.88 -21.49
N ILE A 197 -48.48 -1.04 -22.41
CA ILE A 197 -48.73 -0.95 -23.86
C ILE A 197 -49.75 -2.00 -24.31
N MET A 198 -49.66 -3.24 -23.82
CA MET A 198 -50.62 -4.31 -24.14
C MET A 198 -52.03 -3.99 -23.65
N VAL A 199 -52.17 -3.41 -22.45
CA VAL A 199 -53.46 -2.98 -21.89
C VAL A 199 -54.04 -1.82 -22.71
N GLN A 200 -53.22 -0.93 -23.26
CA GLN A 200 -53.69 0.13 -24.16
C GLN A 200 -54.12 -0.43 -25.53
N ASN A 201 -53.29 -1.27 -26.15
CA ASN A 201 -53.61 -1.93 -27.40
C ASN A 201 -52.80 -3.24 -27.57
N PHE A 202 -53.52 -4.35 -27.73
CA PHE A 202 -52.92 -5.67 -27.84
C PHE A 202 -51.96 -5.83 -29.03
N TRP A 203 -52.31 -5.30 -30.21
CA TRP A 203 -51.51 -5.44 -31.43
C TRP A 203 -50.20 -4.63 -31.39
N LEU A 204 -50.27 -3.38 -30.93
CA LEU A 204 -49.07 -2.55 -30.73
C LEU A 204 -48.17 -3.14 -29.64
N GLY A 205 -48.76 -3.72 -28.59
CA GLY A 205 -48.03 -4.47 -27.57
C GLY A 205 -47.29 -5.69 -28.13
N LEU A 206 -47.88 -6.43 -29.08
CA LEU A 206 -47.23 -7.55 -29.74
C LEU A 206 -46.05 -7.09 -30.61
N VAL A 207 -46.19 -5.99 -31.35
CA VAL A 207 -45.08 -5.38 -32.12
C VAL A 207 -43.94 -4.96 -31.20
N ALA A 208 -44.25 -4.27 -30.10
CA ALA A 208 -43.27 -3.86 -29.11
C ALA A 208 -42.55 -5.07 -28.50
N GLY A 209 -43.30 -6.09 -28.09
CA GLY A 209 -42.79 -7.33 -27.53
C GLY A 209 -41.87 -8.08 -28.50
N ALA A 210 -42.25 -8.18 -29.78
CA ALA A 210 -41.44 -8.83 -30.81
C ALA A 210 -40.08 -8.13 -31.01
N VAL A 211 -40.05 -6.79 -31.05
CA VAL A 211 -38.79 -6.04 -31.18
C VAL A 211 -37.92 -6.19 -29.93
N VAL A 212 -38.52 -6.07 -28.73
CA VAL A 212 -37.79 -6.23 -27.46
C VAL A 212 -37.21 -7.63 -27.33
N LEU A 213 -37.96 -8.67 -27.67
CA LEU A 213 -37.46 -10.05 -27.68
C LEU A 213 -36.33 -10.21 -28.70
N GLY A 214 -36.48 -9.67 -29.92
CA GLY A 214 -35.41 -9.65 -30.92
C GLY A 214 -34.13 -9.00 -30.40
N GLN A 215 -34.25 -7.85 -29.72
CA GLN A 215 -33.12 -7.17 -29.07
C GLN A 215 -32.50 -8.03 -27.96
N ALA A 216 -33.31 -8.68 -27.13
CA ALA A 216 -32.87 -9.51 -26.01
C ALA A 216 -32.09 -10.76 -26.45
N PHE A 217 -32.28 -11.27 -27.66
CA PHE A 217 -31.52 -12.42 -28.18
C PHE A 217 -30.37 -12.02 -29.12
N ILE A 218 -30.59 -11.08 -30.05
CA ILE A 218 -29.60 -10.72 -31.08
C ILE A 218 -28.43 -9.94 -30.48
N ILE A 219 -28.70 -8.98 -29.60
CA ILE A 219 -27.65 -8.10 -29.06
C ILE A 219 -26.65 -8.89 -28.18
N PRO A 220 -27.09 -9.76 -27.23
CA PRO A 220 -26.14 -10.57 -26.46
C PRO A 220 -25.32 -11.53 -27.33
N ALA A 221 -25.92 -12.14 -28.36
CA ALA A 221 -25.21 -13.04 -29.27
C ALA A 221 -24.05 -12.33 -29.99
N LEU A 222 -24.26 -11.09 -30.47
CA LEU A 222 -23.23 -10.28 -31.11
C LEU A 222 -22.16 -9.77 -30.14
N ARG A 223 -22.49 -9.63 -28.84
CA ARG A 223 -21.56 -9.17 -27.80
C ARG A 223 -20.65 -10.28 -27.27
N ARG A 224 -21.04 -11.57 -27.31
CA ARG A 224 -20.22 -12.69 -26.79
C ARG A 224 -18.75 -12.69 -27.28
N PRO A 225 -18.46 -12.52 -28.59
CA PRO A 225 -17.07 -12.45 -29.06
C PRO A 225 -16.31 -11.23 -28.53
N ILE A 226 -16.99 -10.11 -28.26
CA ILE A 226 -16.38 -8.91 -27.69
C ILE A 226 -15.87 -9.20 -26.27
N LEU A 227 -16.61 -10.01 -25.50
CA LEU A 227 -16.22 -10.40 -24.15
C LEU A 227 -14.98 -11.32 -24.15
N GLN A 228 -14.91 -12.26 -25.09
CA GLN A 228 -13.72 -13.11 -25.26
C GLN A 228 -12.46 -12.28 -25.59
N LEU A 229 -12.58 -11.32 -26.49
CA LEU A 229 -11.50 -10.36 -26.79
C LEU A 229 -11.17 -9.48 -25.58
N GLY A 230 -12.18 -9.08 -24.81
CA GLY A 230 -12.00 -8.36 -23.54
C GLY A 230 -11.14 -9.13 -22.55
N LYS A 231 -11.39 -10.44 -22.39
CA LYS A 231 -10.58 -11.35 -21.56
C LYS A 231 -9.14 -11.45 -22.08
N GLN A 232 -8.95 -11.65 -23.38
CA GLN A 232 -7.61 -11.72 -23.99
C GLN A 232 -6.82 -10.42 -23.80
N ARG A 233 -7.48 -9.26 -23.94
CA ARG A 233 -6.88 -7.95 -23.71
C ARG A 233 -6.38 -7.82 -22.27
N GLN A 234 -7.17 -8.27 -21.29
CA GLN A 234 -6.81 -8.18 -19.88
C GLN A 234 -5.59 -9.07 -19.56
N ILE A 235 -5.55 -10.30 -20.06
CA ILE A 235 -4.40 -11.20 -19.91
C ILE A 235 -3.14 -10.57 -20.52
N ALA A 236 -3.22 -10.05 -21.74
CA ALA A 236 -2.09 -9.38 -22.40
C ALA A 236 -1.62 -8.13 -21.64
N ALA A 237 -2.53 -7.35 -21.06
CA ALA A 237 -2.17 -6.21 -20.22
C ALA A 237 -1.45 -6.63 -18.92
N ARG A 238 -1.82 -7.77 -18.32
CA ARG A 238 -1.14 -8.34 -17.15
C ARG A 238 0.25 -8.85 -17.50
N GLU A 239 0.39 -9.59 -18.60
CA GLU A 239 1.70 -10.03 -19.10
C GLU A 239 2.64 -8.84 -19.33
N LEU A 240 2.11 -7.73 -19.87
CA LEU A 240 2.86 -6.49 -20.02
C LEU A 240 3.26 -5.90 -18.67
N ALA A 241 2.32 -5.73 -17.73
CA ALA A 241 2.61 -5.18 -16.40
C ALA A 241 3.64 -6.04 -15.64
N GLY A 242 3.51 -7.36 -15.70
CA GLY A 242 4.44 -8.31 -15.09
C GLY A 242 5.85 -8.22 -15.68
N ARG A 243 5.95 -8.02 -17.01
CA ARG A 243 7.24 -7.80 -17.69
C ARG A 243 7.85 -6.44 -17.37
N VAL A 244 7.03 -5.39 -17.24
CA VAL A 244 7.50 -4.08 -16.78
C VAL A 244 8.08 -4.18 -15.36
N GLY A 245 7.43 -4.94 -14.46
CA GLY A 245 7.98 -5.22 -13.13
C GLY A 245 9.35 -5.90 -13.20
N GLU A 246 9.48 -6.97 -13.98
CA GLU A 246 10.78 -7.66 -14.19
C GLU A 246 11.87 -6.74 -14.75
N LEU A 247 11.51 -5.83 -15.66
CA LEU A 247 12.46 -4.88 -16.24
C LEU A 247 12.92 -3.83 -15.23
N VAL A 248 12.05 -3.41 -14.32
CA VAL A 248 12.41 -2.48 -13.24
C VAL A 248 13.32 -3.18 -12.24
N ASP A 249 12.95 -4.38 -11.81
CA ASP A 249 13.74 -5.17 -10.85
C ASP A 249 15.11 -5.58 -11.45
N GLY A 250 15.15 -5.90 -12.75
CA GLY A 250 16.33 -6.30 -13.49
C GLY A 250 17.02 -5.18 -14.27
N VAL A 251 16.74 -3.90 -13.97
CA VAL A 251 17.24 -2.77 -14.78
C VAL A 251 18.77 -2.73 -14.82
N GLN A 252 19.43 -3.18 -13.75
CA GLN A 252 20.88 -3.28 -13.69
C GLN A 252 21.41 -4.26 -14.73
N GLU A 253 20.83 -5.46 -14.84
CA GLU A 253 21.21 -6.45 -15.85
C GLU A 253 21.00 -5.93 -17.28
N VAL A 254 19.89 -5.24 -17.52
CA VAL A 254 19.59 -4.63 -18.83
C VAL A 254 20.63 -3.59 -19.21
N ARG A 255 21.10 -2.80 -18.22
CA ARG A 255 22.14 -1.78 -18.42
C ARG A 255 23.52 -2.40 -18.60
N ILE A 256 23.92 -3.31 -17.73
CA ILE A 256 25.23 -4.00 -17.76
C ILE A 256 25.42 -4.74 -19.10
N ASN A 257 24.39 -5.43 -19.57
CA ASN A 257 24.45 -6.20 -20.81
C ASN A 257 24.05 -5.37 -22.06
N ALA A 258 23.78 -4.07 -21.91
CA ALA A 258 23.35 -3.17 -22.97
C ALA A 258 22.14 -3.66 -23.81
N THR A 259 21.24 -4.45 -23.22
CA THR A 259 20.09 -5.08 -23.92
C THR A 259 18.87 -4.16 -24.05
N SER A 260 18.98 -2.88 -23.71
CA SER A 260 17.87 -1.92 -23.71
C SER A 260 17.07 -1.86 -25.03
N ASN A 261 17.72 -2.06 -26.18
CA ASN A 261 17.03 -2.10 -27.48
C ASN A 261 16.21 -3.39 -27.68
N TYR A 262 16.69 -4.51 -27.17
CA TYR A 262 15.95 -5.78 -27.19
C TYR A 262 14.68 -5.65 -26.33
N GLU A 263 14.81 -5.07 -25.13
CA GLU A 263 13.67 -4.84 -24.25
C GLU A 263 12.66 -3.85 -24.83
N ARG A 264 13.12 -2.79 -25.52
CA ARG A 264 12.24 -1.89 -26.29
C ARG A 264 11.46 -2.63 -27.39
N ALA A 265 12.09 -3.59 -28.07
CA ALA A 265 11.43 -4.39 -29.10
C ALA A 265 10.39 -5.36 -28.51
N ASP A 266 10.69 -6.03 -27.39
CA ASP A 266 9.73 -6.86 -26.64
C ASP A 266 8.50 -6.03 -26.20
N MET A 267 8.74 -4.85 -25.62
CA MET A 267 7.66 -3.92 -25.22
C MET A 267 6.78 -3.50 -26.40
N THR A 268 7.39 -3.18 -27.54
CA THR A 268 6.67 -2.79 -28.76
C THR A 268 5.75 -3.92 -29.24
N SER A 269 6.25 -5.16 -29.26
CA SER A 269 5.47 -6.35 -29.65
C SER A 269 4.25 -6.58 -28.75
N ARG A 270 4.45 -6.50 -27.43
CA ARG A 270 3.37 -6.68 -26.44
C ARG A 270 2.31 -5.59 -26.54
N LEU A 271 2.73 -4.33 -26.70
CA LEU A 271 1.82 -3.20 -26.91
C LEU A 271 1.02 -3.34 -28.22
N GLY A 272 1.66 -3.79 -29.29
CA GLY A 272 1.02 -4.08 -30.58
C GLY A 272 -0.11 -5.11 -30.44
N ARG A 273 0.14 -6.23 -29.75
CA ARG A 273 -0.88 -7.26 -29.49
C ARG A 273 -2.11 -6.69 -28.75
N ILE A 274 -1.90 -5.79 -27.78
CA ILE A 274 -3.02 -5.14 -27.07
C ILE A 274 -3.80 -4.21 -28.01
N PHE A 275 -3.10 -3.47 -28.88
CA PHE A 275 -3.73 -2.59 -29.86
C PHE A 275 -4.66 -3.36 -30.81
N ASP A 276 -4.19 -4.47 -31.39
CA ASP A 276 -4.97 -5.28 -32.33
C ASP A 276 -6.26 -5.81 -31.69
N ILE A 277 -6.17 -6.31 -30.46
CA ILE A 277 -7.34 -6.80 -29.71
C ILE A 277 -8.33 -5.64 -29.47
N ARG A 278 -7.84 -4.46 -29.07
CA ARG A 278 -8.71 -3.28 -28.83
C ARG A 278 -9.37 -2.79 -30.12
N TYR A 279 -8.66 -2.81 -31.23
CA TYR A 279 -9.21 -2.42 -32.52
C TYR A 279 -10.38 -3.32 -32.93
N GLU A 280 -10.22 -4.64 -32.80
CA GLU A 280 -11.29 -5.60 -33.08
C GLU A 280 -12.51 -5.43 -32.16
N ILE A 281 -12.27 -5.15 -30.87
CA ILE A 281 -13.32 -4.80 -29.90
C ILE A 281 -14.09 -3.58 -30.38
N TYR A 282 -13.42 -2.50 -30.79
CA TYR A 282 -14.09 -1.28 -31.24
C TYR A 282 -14.93 -1.50 -32.49
N ARG A 283 -14.39 -2.21 -33.49
CA ARG A 283 -15.11 -2.54 -34.72
C ARG A 283 -16.44 -3.23 -34.43
N ARG A 284 -16.42 -4.26 -33.57
CA ARG A 284 -17.62 -5.00 -33.18
C ARG A 284 -18.55 -4.18 -32.29
N LYS A 285 -18.02 -3.44 -31.32
CA LYS A 285 -18.79 -2.59 -30.39
C LYS A 285 -19.61 -1.54 -31.14
N PHE A 286 -19.00 -0.86 -32.11
CA PHE A 286 -19.70 0.19 -32.86
C PHE A 286 -20.74 -0.39 -33.84
N PHE A 287 -20.51 -1.58 -34.39
CA PHE A 287 -21.54 -2.28 -35.16
C PHE A 287 -22.77 -2.63 -34.30
N VAL A 288 -22.57 -3.15 -33.08
CA VAL A 288 -23.66 -3.42 -32.13
C VAL A 288 -24.40 -2.13 -31.76
N LYS A 289 -23.68 -1.03 -31.54
CA LYS A 289 -24.29 0.29 -31.25
C LYS A 289 -25.12 0.80 -32.42
N PHE A 290 -24.64 0.64 -33.65
CA PHE A 290 -25.39 0.97 -34.86
C PHE A 290 -26.70 0.18 -34.94
N LEU A 291 -26.65 -1.15 -34.78
CA LEU A 291 -27.84 -2.01 -34.83
C LEU A 291 -28.86 -1.65 -33.74
N ASN A 292 -28.40 -1.37 -32.52
CA ASN A 292 -29.27 -0.95 -31.42
C ASN A 292 -30.00 0.37 -31.71
N ASN A 293 -29.28 1.37 -32.22
CA ASN A 293 -29.87 2.66 -32.58
C ASN A 293 -30.88 2.52 -33.72
N PHE A 294 -30.57 1.70 -34.73
CA PHE A 294 -31.48 1.39 -35.83
C PHE A 294 -32.78 0.77 -35.33
N LEU A 295 -32.70 -0.27 -34.48
CA LEU A 295 -33.90 -0.93 -33.93
C LEU A 295 -34.75 0.02 -33.06
N GLY A 296 -34.11 0.91 -32.30
CA GLY A 296 -34.82 1.91 -31.48
C GLY A 296 -35.57 2.97 -32.30
N GLN A 297 -35.11 3.30 -33.50
CA GLN A 297 -35.84 4.19 -34.43
C GLN A 297 -36.86 3.45 -35.29
N PHE A 298 -36.64 2.16 -35.54
CA PHE A 298 -37.53 1.33 -36.34
C PHE A 298 -38.87 1.04 -35.65
N THR A 299 -38.91 0.88 -34.33
CA THR A 299 -40.19 0.59 -33.64
C THR A 299 -41.17 1.76 -33.65
N PRO A 300 -40.78 3.03 -33.38
CA PRO A 300 -41.69 4.17 -33.55
C PRO A 300 -42.22 4.29 -34.98
N PHE A 301 -41.41 3.98 -36.00
CA PHE A 301 -41.88 3.89 -37.38
C PHE A 301 -43.02 2.86 -37.52
N LEU A 302 -42.86 1.66 -36.95
CA LEU A 302 -43.93 0.65 -36.95
C LEU A 302 -45.17 1.12 -36.19
N PHE A 303 -45.01 1.87 -35.09
CA PHE A 303 -46.14 2.41 -34.34
C PHE A 303 -46.90 3.49 -35.13
N TYR A 304 -46.20 4.37 -35.83
CA TYR A 304 -46.87 5.35 -36.69
C TYR A 304 -47.56 4.67 -37.89
N ALA A 305 -46.91 3.70 -38.53
CA ALA A 305 -47.48 2.99 -39.67
C ALA A 305 -48.70 2.14 -39.27
N VAL A 306 -48.56 1.26 -38.27
CA VAL A 306 -49.63 0.35 -37.83
C VAL A 306 -50.68 1.09 -37.00
N GLY A 307 -50.24 1.90 -36.03
CA GLY A 307 -51.12 2.68 -35.15
C GLY A 307 -51.89 3.76 -35.92
N GLY A 308 -51.27 4.40 -36.91
CA GLY A 308 -51.96 5.36 -37.78
C GLY A 308 -53.07 4.70 -38.60
N ILE A 309 -52.83 3.51 -39.19
CA ILE A 309 -53.86 2.76 -39.91
C ILE A 309 -55.00 2.34 -38.96
N LEU A 310 -54.68 1.91 -37.73
CA LEU A 310 -55.69 1.53 -36.72
C LEU A 310 -56.51 2.72 -36.23
N ALA A 311 -55.89 3.89 -36.08
CA ALA A 311 -56.58 5.13 -35.70
C ALA A 311 -57.56 5.58 -36.79
N VAL A 312 -57.17 5.54 -38.07
CA VAL A 312 -58.06 5.86 -39.20
C VAL A 312 -59.27 4.89 -39.27
N ARG A 313 -59.09 3.63 -38.84
CA ARG A 313 -60.17 2.63 -38.76
C ARG A 313 -61.04 2.75 -37.50
N GLY A 314 -60.77 3.71 -36.61
CA GLY A 314 -61.54 3.92 -35.38
C GLY A 314 -61.26 2.89 -34.26
N HIS A 315 -60.21 2.08 -34.39
CA HIS A 315 -59.84 1.08 -33.38
C HIS A 315 -58.87 1.60 -32.31
N LEU A 316 -58.42 2.86 -32.43
CA LEU A 316 -57.43 3.45 -31.55
C LEU A 316 -57.62 4.97 -31.46
N ASP A 317 -57.65 5.50 -30.23
CA ASP A 317 -57.70 6.94 -29.95
C ASP A 317 -56.31 7.58 -30.10
N VAL A 318 -56.26 8.86 -30.47
CA VAL A 318 -55.02 9.65 -30.58
C VAL A 318 -54.30 9.70 -29.22
N GLY A 319 -55.04 9.82 -28.12
CA GLY A 319 -54.48 9.76 -26.76
C GLY A 319 -53.88 8.39 -26.42
N GLN A 320 -54.46 7.29 -26.91
CA GLN A 320 -53.89 5.95 -26.76
C GLN A 320 -52.59 5.78 -27.56
N LEU A 321 -52.53 6.31 -28.79
CA LEU A 321 -51.30 6.27 -29.60
C LEU A 321 -50.17 7.01 -28.89
N LEU A 322 -50.46 8.20 -28.36
CA LEU A 322 -49.51 9.01 -27.61
C LEU A 322 -49.04 8.29 -26.33
N ALA A 323 -49.95 7.67 -25.58
CA ALA A 323 -49.61 6.90 -24.39
C ALA A 323 -48.69 5.71 -24.71
N VAL A 324 -48.94 5.00 -25.81
CA VAL A 324 -48.08 3.91 -26.30
C VAL A 324 -46.70 4.45 -26.73
N LEU A 325 -46.64 5.59 -27.41
CA LEU A 325 -45.38 6.24 -27.81
C LEU A 325 -44.55 6.68 -26.60
N VAL A 326 -45.19 7.28 -25.58
CA VAL A 326 -44.54 7.69 -24.33
C VAL A 326 -44.03 6.47 -23.55
N ALA A 327 -44.86 5.45 -23.37
CA ALA A 327 -44.44 4.22 -22.69
C ALA A 327 -43.31 3.50 -23.44
N TYR A 328 -43.34 3.50 -24.77
CA TYR A 328 -42.24 2.96 -25.57
C TYR A 328 -40.99 3.82 -25.50
N LYS A 329 -41.08 5.16 -25.42
CA LYS A 329 -39.88 6.01 -25.24
C LYS A 329 -39.04 5.57 -24.03
N ASP A 330 -39.71 5.11 -22.98
CA ASP A 330 -39.08 4.70 -21.72
C ASP A 330 -38.70 3.19 -21.69
N LEU A 331 -39.14 2.39 -22.66
CA LEU A 331 -38.91 0.93 -22.71
C LEU A 331 -37.48 0.50 -23.14
N PRO A 332 -36.81 1.12 -24.13
CA PRO A 332 -35.47 0.73 -24.56
C PRO A 332 -34.40 0.86 -23.47
N ALA A 333 -34.51 1.86 -22.59
CA ALA A 333 -33.48 2.12 -21.59
C ALA A 333 -33.35 0.98 -20.55
N PRO A 334 -34.43 0.49 -19.89
CA PRO A 334 -34.38 -0.69 -19.03
C PRO A 334 -33.87 -1.94 -19.73
N VAL A 335 -34.31 -2.22 -20.97
CA VAL A 335 -33.85 -3.38 -21.75
C VAL A 335 -32.35 -3.31 -22.01
N LYS A 336 -31.85 -2.13 -22.40
CA LYS A 336 -30.42 -1.89 -22.58
C LYS A 336 -29.65 -2.15 -21.28
N LEU A 337 -30.15 -1.67 -20.13
CA LEU A 337 -29.50 -1.88 -18.83
C LEU A 337 -29.46 -3.36 -18.42
N LEU A 338 -30.46 -4.16 -18.77
CA LEU A 338 -30.44 -5.61 -18.56
C LEU A 338 -29.38 -6.31 -19.41
N ILE A 339 -29.22 -5.89 -20.66
CA ILE A 339 -28.19 -6.40 -21.56
C ILE A 339 -26.80 -6.00 -21.04
N ASP A 340 -26.63 -4.75 -20.62
CA ASP A 340 -25.39 -4.25 -20.04
C ASP A 340 -25.07 -4.98 -18.71
N TRP A 341 -26.10 -5.34 -17.93
CA TRP A 341 -25.97 -6.16 -16.72
C TRP A 341 -25.47 -7.58 -17.02
N ASP A 342 -26.03 -8.28 -18.01
CA ASP A 342 -25.54 -9.64 -18.36
C ASP A 342 -24.09 -9.59 -18.85
N GLN A 343 -23.72 -8.52 -19.55
CA GLN A 343 -22.32 -8.28 -19.93
C GLN A 343 -21.43 -8.11 -18.69
N GLN A 344 -21.81 -7.22 -17.77
CA GLN A 344 -21.08 -6.98 -16.53
C GLN A 344 -20.98 -8.26 -15.69
N ARG A 345 -22.05 -9.07 -15.64
CA ARG A 345 -22.08 -10.38 -14.99
C ARG A 345 -21.00 -11.30 -15.54
N LEU A 346 -20.90 -11.43 -16.86
CA LEU A 346 -19.90 -12.28 -17.50
C LEU A 346 -18.47 -11.77 -17.23
N ASP A 347 -18.25 -10.46 -17.34
CA ASP A 347 -16.95 -9.83 -17.08
C ASP A 347 -16.48 -10.02 -15.63
N VAL A 348 -17.39 -9.79 -14.67
CA VAL A 348 -17.12 -9.91 -13.23
C VAL A 348 -16.97 -11.37 -12.82
N GLN A 349 -17.73 -12.30 -13.40
CA GLN A 349 -17.56 -13.73 -13.15
C GLN A 349 -16.16 -14.21 -13.56
N ILE A 350 -15.66 -13.80 -14.73
CA ILE A 350 -14.31 -14.17 -15.19
C ILE A 350 -13.25 -13.65 -14.21
N LYS A 351 -13.38 -12.40 -13.77
CA LYS A 351 -12.46 -11.80 -12.78
C LYS A 351 -12.51 -12.53 -11.44
N TYR A 352 -13.72 -12.86 -10.97
CA TYR A 352 -13.93 -13.61 -9.75
C TYR A 352 -13.24 -14.98 -9.85
N ASP A 353 -13.53 -15.77 -10.88
CA ASP A 353 -12.92 -17.10 -11.08
C ASP A 353 -11.39 -17.03 -11.07
N GLN A 354 -10.82 -16.03 -11.77
CA GLN A 354 -9.37 -15.81 -11.81
C GLN A 354 -8.77 -15.46 -10.45
N VAL A 355 -9.45 -14.63 -9.66
CA VAL A 355 -9.00 -14.27 -8.31
C VAL A 355 -9.12 -15.48 -7.37
N ILE A 356 -10.23 -16.22 -7.42
CA ILE A 356 -10.41 -17.40 -6.57
C ILE A 356 -9.34 -18.47 -6.86
N ASP A 357 -9.09 -18.77 -8.13
CA ASP A 357 -8.09 -19.77 -8.53
C ASP A 357 -6.68 -19.43 -8.05
N HIS A 358 -6.36 -18.14 -7.90
CA HIS A 358 -5.05 -17.67 -7.45
C HIS A 358 -4.94 -17.57 -5.91
N PHE A 359 -6.06 -17.44 -5.21
CA PHE A 359 -6.09 -17.30 -3.75
C PHE A 359 -6.54 -18.58 -3.02
N ASP A 360 -6.69 -19.69 -3.74
CA ASP A 360 -7.00 -21.02 -3.20
C ASP A 360 -5.94 -22.07 -3.62
N PRO A 361 -4.63 -21.84 -3.34
CA PRO A 361 -3.60 -22.82 -3.67
C PRO A 361 -3.77 -24.11 -2.86
N GLU A 362 -3.18 -25.20 -3.34
CA GLU A 362 -3.13 -26.46 -2.58
C GLU A 362 -2.25 -26.30 -1.33
N ASN A 363 -2.53 -27.08 -0.27
CA ASN A 363 -1.76 -27.11 0.98
C ASN A 363 -1.65 -25.76 1.72
N MET A 364 -2.72 -24.97 1.72
CA MET A 364 -2.80 -23.78 2.59
C MET A 364 -2.68 -24.15 4.06
N VAL A 365 -2.08 -23.25 4.84
CA VAL A 365 -2.04 -23.36 6.30
C VAL A 365 -3.47 -23.34 6.85
N ASP A 366 -3.78 -24.28 7.74
CA ASP A 366 -5.10 -24.37 8.36
C ASP A 366 -5.38 -23.11 9.19
N PRO A 367 -6.51 -22.41 8.98
CA PRO A 367 -6.85 -21.21 9.74
C PRO A 367 -6.92 -21.43 11.27
N GLU A 368 -7.14 -22.66 11.74
CA GLU A 368 -7.09 -22.96 13.18
C GLU A 368 -5.70 -22.72 13.79
N LEU A 369 -4.62 -22.85 13.00
CA LEU A 369 -3.25 -22.63 13.47
C LEU A 369 -2.92 -21.16 13.71
N GLN A 370 -3.70 -20.23 13.15
CA GLN A 370 -3.50 -18.78 13.30
C GLN A 370 -4.43 -18.15 14.34
N ARG A 371 -5.25 -18.96 15.02
CA ARG A 371 -6.13 -18.44 16.06
C ARG A 371 -5.33 -17.92 17.27
N PRO A 372 -5.81 -16.86 17.93
CA PRO A 372 -5.25 -16.41 19.20
C PRO A 372 -5.26 -17.56 20.19
N VAL A 373 -4.11 -17.84 20.78
CA VAL A 373 -3.91 -18.95 21.72
C VAL A 373 -4.01 -18.53 23.18
N GLY A 374 -4.12 -17.22 23.46
CA GLY A 374 -4.06 -16.69 24.80
C GLY A 374 -2.69 -16.87 25.46
N GLU A 375 -2.68 -16.78 26.79
CA GLU A 375 -1.47 -16.89 27.60
C GLU A 375 -0.83 -18.28 27.49
N GLN A 376 0.48 -18.31 27.24
CA GLN A 376 1.25 -19.55 27.08
C GLN A 376 2.34 -19.65 28.15
N SER A 377 2.51 -20.85 28.69
CA SER A 377 3.64 -21.18 29.56
C SER A 377 4.91 -21.40 28.74
N HIS A 378 6.07 -21.18 29.37
CA HIS A 378 7.38 -21.59 28.84
C HIS A 378 7.46 -23.11 28.65
N MET A 379 8.27 -23.53 27.67
CA MET A 379 8.57 -24.95 27.42
C MET A 379 9.20 -25.63 28.64
N ARG A 380 8.96 -26.94 28.80
CA ARG A 380 9.60 -27.78 29.82
C ARG A 380 10.57 -28.79 29.21
N GLY A 381 10.19 -29.34 28.06
CA GLY A 381 11.02 -30.17 27.21
C GLY A 381 11.80 -29.36 26.18
N GLY A 382 12.61 -30.06 25.38
CA GLY A 382 13.41 -29.48 24.32
C GLY A 382 12.76 -29.58 22.94
N ILE A 383 13.62 -29.51 21.92
CA ILE A 383 13.30 -29.77 20.52
C ILE A 383 13.85 -31.13 20.12
N GLU A 384 13.05 -31.91 19.40
CA GLU A 384 13.44 -33.23 18.91
C GLU A 384 13.04 -33.40 17.44
N ALA A 385 14.04 -33.71 16.61
CA ALA A 385 13.88 -34.10 15.22
C ALA A 385 14.09 -35.61 15.10
N SER A 386 13.13 -36.31 14.50
CA SER A 386 13.18 -37.76 14.28
C SER A 386 13.02 -38.07 12.79
N ASN A 387 14.07 -38.59 12.16
CA ASN A 387 14.12 -38.98 10.74
C ASN A 387 13.64 -37.88 9.77
N LEU A 388 13.97 -36.63 10.07
CA LEU A 388 13.53 -35.46 9.33
C LEU A 388 14.12 -35.45 7.90
N THR A 389 13.24 -35.42 6.90
CA THR A 389 13.61 -35.30 5.49
C THR A 389 12.92 -34.08 4.92
N VAL A 390 13.66 -33.23 4.22
CA VAL A 390 13.12 -32.02 3.57
C VAL A 390 13.41 -32.13 2.09
N THR A 391 12.40 -31.90 1.26
CA THR A 391 12.54 -31.84 -0.20
C THR A 391 12.22 -30.45 -0.70
N ASP A 392 12.91 -30.02 -1.74
CA ASP A 392 12.52 -28.83 -2.48
C ASP A 392 11.31 -29.11 -3.40
N GLU A 393 10.89 -28.08 -4.14
CA GLU A 393 9.77 -28.15 -5.07
C GLU A 393 10.05 -29.01 -6.32
N THR A 394 11.32 -29.28 -6.62
CA THR A 394 11.71 -30.17 -7.72
C THR A 394 11.71 -31.64 -7.29
N GLY A 395 11.53 -31.90 -5.99
CA GLY A 395 11.63 -33.22 -5.37
C GLY A 395 13.05 -33.60 -4.97
N ALA A 396 14.03 -32.71 -5.12
CA ALA A 396 15.39 -32.93 -4.64
C ALA A 396 15.39 -32.90 -3.11
N ARG A 397 16.06 -33.89 -2.50
CA ARG A 397 16.20 -33.96 -1.05
C ARG A 397 17.28 -32.96 -0.61
N LEU A 398 16.90 -32.06 0.29
CA LEU A 398 17.75 -31.04 0.89
C LEU A 398 18.34 -31.52 2.22
N LEU A 399 17.53 -32.24 3.00
CA LEU A 399 17.90 -32.91 4.24
C LEU A 399 17.45 -34.37 4.21
N HIS A 400 18.25 -35.27 4.76
CA HIS A 400 18.09 -36.72 4.65
C HIS A 400 18.12 -37.40 6.02
N ASN A 401 16.95 -37.80 6.52
CA ASN A 401 16.79 -38.56 7.77
C ASN A 401 17.52 -37.94 8.99
N ILE A 402 17.53 -36.61 9.10
CA ILE A 402 18.19 -35.89 10.18
C ILE A 402 17.49 -36.24 11.51
N SER A 403 18.25 -36.72 12.49
CA SER A 403 17.74 -37.03 13.83
C SER A 403 18.66 -36.42 14.88
N PHE A 404 18.10 -35.61 15.77
CA PHE A 404 18.81 -35.03 16.92
C PHE A 404 17.79 -34.50 17.94
N SER A 405 18.25 -34.26 19.16
CA SER A 405 17.47 -33.59 20.20
C SER A 405 18.34 -32.55 20.91
N VAL A 406 17.73 -31.44 21.32
CA VAL A 406 18.38 -30.37 22.08
C VAL A 406 17.55 -30.07 23.30
N ALA A 407 18.12 -30.24 24.49
CA ALA A 407 17.46 -29.94 25.75
C ALA A 407 17.49 -28.43 26.04
N LEU A 408 16.60 -27.97 26.93
CA LEU A 408 16.67 -26.60 27.44
C LEU A 408 18.00 -26.37 28.18
N GLY A 409 18.62 -25.21 27.96
CA GLY A 409 19.95 -24.86 28.47
C GLY A 409 21.13 -25.44 27.67
N GLU A 410 20.87 -26.27 26.66
CA GLU A 410 21.91 -26.81 25.78
C GLU A 410 22.23 -25.82 24.64
N THR A 411 23.52 -25.75 24.26
CA THR A 411 23.98 -24.94 23.13
C THR A 411 24.54 -25.86 22.03
N LEU A 412 23.92 -25.81 20.86
CA LEU A 412 24.22 -26.63 19.70
C LEU A 412 24.75 -25.76 18.55
N ALA A 413 25.97 -26.02 18.11
CA ALA A 413 26.51 -25.52 16.86
C ALA A 413 26.17 -26.46 15.70
N VAL A 414 25.66 -25.93 14.59
CA VAL A 414 25.48 -26.67 13.34
C VAL A 414 26.52 -26.17 12.34
N VAL A 415 27.36 -27.07 11.86
CA VAL A 415 28.46 -26.76 10.93
C VAL A 415 28.43 -27.69 9.73
N GLY A 416 29.05 -27.27 8.62
CA GLY A 416 29.07 -28.04 7.39
C GLY A 416 29.63 -27.23 6.23
N PRO A 417 30.03 -27.88 5.13
CA PRO A 417 30.46 -27.15 3.94
C PRO A 417 29.32 -26.27 3.40
N PRO A 418 29.62 -25.18 2.65
CA PRO A 418 28.61 -24.42 1.93
C PRO A 418 27.78 -25.33 1.02
N ALA A 419 26.45 -25.15 1.02
CA ALA A 419 25.51 -26.01 0.29
C ALA A 419 25.54 -27.49 0.73
N GLY A 420 26.12 -27.79 1.91
CA GLY A 420 26.11 -29.11 2.53
C GLY A 420 24.76 -29.47 3.16
N GLY A 421 23.78 -28.56 3.16
CA GLY A 421 22.41 -28.79 3.62
C GLY A 421 22.09 -28.11 4.96
N LYS A 422 23.11 -27.61 5.69
CA LYS A 422 22.92 -26.93 7.00
C LYS A 422 21.99 -25.71 6.91
N GLU A 423 21.99 -25.04 5.75
CA GLU A 423 21.20 -23.83 5.48
C GLU A 423 19.68 -24.11 5.46
N TYR A 424 19.27 -25.36 5.28
CA TYR A 424 17.87 -25.75 5.28
C TYR A 424 17.35 -26.14 6.66
N LEU A 425 18.25 -26.42 7.62
CA LEU A 425 17.82 -26.86 8.96
C LEU A 425 17.11 -25.74 9.71
N GLY A 426 17.67 -24.53 9.73
CA GLY A 426 17.13 -23.37 10.45
C GLY A 426 15.68 -23.08 10.09
N PRO A 427 15.35 -22.86 8.80
CA PRO A 427 13.98 -22.65 8.34
C PRO A 427 13.04 -23.82 8.67
N THR A 428 13.51 -25.07 8.65
CA THR A 428 12.69 -26.22 9.04
C THR A 428 12.35 -26.22 10.53
N LEU A 429 13.28 -25.82 11.40
CA LEU A 429 13.04 -25.76 12.85
C LEU A 429 11.93 -24.78 13.25
N VAL A 430 11.64 -23.81 12.38
CA VAL A 430 10.60 -22.78 12.60
C VAL A 430 9.42 -22.88 11.63
N ARG A 431 9.26 -24.02 10.95
CA ARG A 431 8.15 -24.29 10.01
C ARG A 431 8.06 -23.30 8.83
N LEU A 432 9.21 -22.81 8.36
CA LEU A 432 9.29 -22.14 7.05
C LEU A 432 9.48 -23.16 5.91
N HIS A 433 10.01 -24.34 6.23
CA HIS A 433 10.09 -25.51 5.36
C HIS A 433 9.43 -26.71 6.02
N ASP A 434 8.42 -27.27 5.36
CA ASP A 434 7.76 -28.48 5.83
C ASP A 434 8.64 -29.72 5.62
N ALA A 435 8.58 -30.64 6.58
CA ALA A 435 9.23 -31.93 6.45
C ALA A 435 8.38 -32.85 5.58
N SER A 436 8.99 -33.42 4.54
CA SER A 436 8.35 -34.40 3.66
C SER A 436 8.21 -35.77 4.31
N ASN A 437 9.10 -36.08 5.27
CA ASN A 437 9.05 -37.30 6.08
C ASN A 437 9.71 -37.05 7.45
N GLY A 438 9.38 -37.89 8.43
CA GLY A 438 9.83 -37.72 9.81
C GLY A 438 8.96 -36.73 10.60
N LYS A 439 9.41 -36.38 11.80
CA LYS A 439 8.66 -35.51 12.71
C LYS A 439 9.59 -34.55 13.44
N LEU A 440 9.15 -33.31 13.62
CA LEU A 440 9.77 -32.31 14.48
C LEU A 440 8.82 -32.02 15.64
N THR A 441 9.31 -32.08 16.87
CA THR A 441 8.52 -31.78 18.06
C THR A 441 9.14 -30.71 18.94
N LEU A 442 8.28 -29.87 19.53
CA LEU A 442 8.59 -28.90 20.58
C LEU A 442 7.81 -29.29 21.81
N ASP A 443 8.48 -29.57 22.93
CA ASP A 443 7.84 -30.03 24.18
C ASP A 443 6.96 -31.28 23.94
N GLY A 444 7.42 -32.19 23.07
CA GLY A 444 6.70 -33.41 22.66
C GLY A 444 5.51 -33.20 21.71
N ARG A 445 5.21 -31.95 21.32
CA ARG A 445 4.10 -31.61 20.41
C ARG A 445 4.61 -31.40 18.99
N ASP A 446 3.87 -31.92 18.02
CA ASP A 446 4.25 -31.85 16.60
C ASP A 446 4.19 -30.41 16.07
N VAL A 447 5.32 -29.92 15.55
CA VAL A 447 5.45 -28.58 14.96
C VAL A 447 4.49 -28.38 13.78
N ALA A 448 4.17 -29.44 13.02
CA ALA A 448 3.23 -29.35 11.90
C ALA A 448 1.81 -28.96 12.35
N THR A 449 1.43 -29.26 13.60
CA THR A 449 0.08 -29.03 14.14
C THR A 449 0.02 -27.95 15.23
N LEU A 450 1.17 -27.39 15.63
CA LEU A 450 1.22 -26.36 16.66
C LEU A 450 0.71 -25.01 16.11
N PRO A 451 -0.11 -24.26 16.86
CA PRO A 451 -0.48 -22.90 16.47
C PRO A 451 0.74 -21.99 16.29
N GLU A 452 0.69 -21.08 15.31
CA GLU A 452 1.74 -20.11 15.00
C GLU A 452 2.02 -19.19 16.19
N GLY A 453 0.99 -18.81 16.95
CA GLY A 453 1.16 -18.02 18.16
C GLY A 453 2.01 -18.71 19.24
N ILE A 454 2.09 -20.05 19.25
CA ILE A 454 2.93 -20.80 20.20
C ILE A 454 4.37 -20.87 19.69
N ILE A 455 4.59 -21.32 18.44
CA ILE A 455 5.94 -21.35 17.84
C ILE A 455 6.55 -19.95 17.84
N GLY A 456 5.74 -18.97 17.42
CA GLY A 456 6.01 -17.56 17.43
C GLY A 456 6.18 -16.94 18.81
N ARG A 457 6.02 -17.66 19.93
CA ARG A 457 6.42 -17.27 21.30
C ARG A 457 7.62 -18.08 21.81
N TRP A 458 7.63 -19.39 21.60
CA TRP A 458 8.66 -20.30 22.11
C TRP A 458 9.99 -20.25 21.34
N VAL A 459 9.98 -19.94 20.03
CA VAL A 459 11.18 -19.98 19.20
C VAL A 459 11.54 -18.60 18.64
N GLY A 460 12.72 -18.07 18.96
CA GLY A 460 13.28 -16.89 18.30
C GLY A 460 14.10 -17.33 17.09
N TYR A 461 13.86 -16.73 15.93
CA TYR A 461 14.59 -17.03 14.70
C TYR A 461 15.13 -15.75 14.08
N VAL A 462 16.38 -15.82 13.62
CA VAL A 462 17.02 -14.77 12.84
C VAL A 462 17.85 -15.40 11.74
N SER A 463 17.77 -14.83 10.54
CA SER A 463 18.60 -15.17 9.39
C SER A 463 19.17 -13.94 8.71
N GLN A 464 20.04 -14.14 7.72
CA GLN A 464 20.61 -13.06 6.91
C GLN A 464 19.55 -12.23 6.17
N ASP A 465 18.42 -12.85 5.80
CA ASP A 465 17.34 -12.25 5.02
C ASP A 465 16.21 -11.67 5.89
N THR A 466 16.53 -11.29 7.14
CA THR A 466 15.52 -10.74 8.06
C THR A 466 14.91 -9.47 7.49
N TYR A 467 13.58 -9.47 7.31
CA TYR A 467 12.85 -8.32 6.79
C TYR A 467 12.47 -7.32 7.88
N PHE A 468 12.57 -6.03 7.56
CA PHE A 468 12.14 -4.93 8.41
C PHE A 468 11.06 -4.11 7.73
N PHE A 469 10.00 -3.81 8.49
CA PHE A 469 8.93 -2.95 8.04
C PHE A 469 9.40 -1.48 8.10
N PRO A 470 8.82 -0.57 7.29
CA PRO A 470 9.12 0.87 7.31
C PRO A 470 8.54 1.56 8.56
N LEU A 471 8.88 1.03 9.74
CA LEU A 471 8.52 1.48 11.07
C LEU A 471 9.78 1.93 11.82
N SER A 472 9.61 2.37 13.06
CA SER A 472 10.72 2.69 13.95
C SER A 472 11.59 1.46 14.26
N VAL A 473 12.80 1.68 14.80
CA VAL A 473 13.66 0.62 15.34
C VAL A 473 12.91 -0.16 16.44
N ILE A 474 12.29 0.55 17.40
CA ILE A 474 11.57 -0.08 18.51
C ILE A 474 10.33 -0.87 18.07
N ASP A 475 9.56 -0.38 17.09
CA ASP A 475 8.43 -1.13 16.54
C ASP A 475 8.87 -2.42 15.84
N ASN A 476 10.00 -2.35 15.14
CA ASN A 476 10.60 -3.52 14.54
C ASN A 476 11.12 -4.49 15.60
N LEU A 477 11.74 -4.04 16.68
CA LEU A 477 12.21 -4.91 17.77
C LEU A 477 11.07 -5.60 18.51
N THR A 478 10.00 -4.85 18.79
CA THR A 478 8.82 -5.34 19.53
C THR A 478 7.81 -6.07 18.65
N TYR A 479 8.04 -6.17 17.33
CA TYR A 479 7.14 -6.85 16.40
C TYR A 479 6.81 -8.29 16.83
N GLY A 480 7.82 -9.01 17.32
CA GLY A 480 7.68 -10.39 17.82
C GLY A 480 6.92 -10.53 19.15
N LEU A 481 6.36 -9.44 19.69
CA LEU A 481 5.54 -9.42 20.91
C LEU A 481 4.06 -9.13 20.62
N LYS A 482 3.71 -8.83 19.35
CA LYS A 482 2.37 -8.40 18.91
C LYS A 482 1.54 -9.58 18.38
N HIS A 483 1.27 -10.59 19.23
CA HIS A 483 0.57 -11.81 18.81
C HIS A 483 -0.96 -11.69 18.83
N GLU A 484 -1.51 -11.02 19.83
CA GLU A 484 -2.95 -10.84 20.02
C GLU A 484 -3.22 -9.55 20.83
N PRO A 485 -4.40 -8.92 20.70
CA PRO A 485 -4.72 -7.74 21.49
C PRO A 485 -4.96 -8.12 22.96
N LEU A 486 -4.31 -7.40 23.87
CA LEU A 486 -4.34 -7.66 25.32
C LEU A 486 -5.44 -6.88 26.03
N ARG A 487 -5.61 -5.61 25.67
CA ARG A 487 -6.62 -4.71 26.25
C ARG A 487 -7.09 -3.71 25.20
N GLU A 488 -8.39 -3.40 25.21
CA GLU A 488 -8.92 -2.26 24.46
C GLU A 488 -8.46 -0.96 25.14
N ASN A 489 -8.09 0.06 24.35
CA ASN A 489 -7.71 1.35 24.92
C ASN A 489 -8.93 2.07 25.49
N ASP A 490 -8.73 2.75 26.64
CA ASP A 490 -9.73 3.63 27.22
C ASP A 490 -9.95 4.84 26.30
N VAL A 491 -11.18 5.03 25.81
CA VAL A 491 -11.56 6.11 24.88
C VAL A 491 -12.42 7.14 25.59
N ASN A 492 -12.25 8.41 25.22
CA ASN A 492 -13.16 9.49 25.60
C ASN A 492 -14.60 9.18 25.17
N ASP A 493 -15.59 9.53 25.99
CA ASP A 493 -17.00 9.17 25.80
C ASP A 493 -17.60 9.63 24.45
N GLY A 494 -17.12 10.74 23.88
CA GLY A 494 -17.62 11.30 22.61
C GLY A 494 -17.39 10.41 21.37
N ASP A 495 -16.34 9.59 21.37
CA ASP A 495 -15.97 8.75 20.22
C ASP A 495 -16.52 7.32 20.31
N ARG A 496 -17.15 6.95 21.45
CA ARG A 496 -17.61 5.58 21.71
C ARG A 496 -18.67 5.12 20.71
N ALA A 497 -19.65 5.96 20.38
CA ALA A 497 -20.71 5.61 19.44
C ALA A 497 -20.18 5.34 18.02
N LEU A 498 -19.19 6.12 17.57
CA LEU A 498 -18.55 5.95 16.28
C LEU A 498 -17.69 4.67 16.25
N ARG A 499 -16.96 4.39 17.33
CA ARG A 499 -16.17 3.15 17.49
C ARG A 499 -17.07 1.91 17.45
N GLU A 500 -18.14 1.89 18.24
CA GLU A 500 -19.13 0.81 18.25
C GLU A 500 -19.76 0.58 16.88
N TRP A 501 -20.14 1.66 16.18
CA TRP A 501 -20.66 1.57 14.83
C TRP A 501 -19.63 0.96 13.85
N ARG A 502 -18.35 1.37 13.92
CA ARG A 502 -17.28 0.80 13.10
C ARG A 502 -17.05 -0.68 13.42
N LYS A 503 -17.08 -1.07 14.69
CA LYS A 503 -16.92 -2.46 15.15
C LYS A 503 -18.05 -3.35 14.61
N LEU A 504 -19.29 -2.91 14.74
CA LEU A 504 -20.45 -3.61 14.17
C LEU A 504 -20.37 -3.71 12.64
N GLU A 505 -19.94 -2.64 11.97
CA GLU A 505 -19.78 -2.65 10.52
C GLU A 505 -18.66 -3.62 10.12
N THR A 506 -17.50 -3.62 10.78
CA THR A 506 -16.40 -4.61 10.62
C THR A 506 -16.89 -6.04 10.72
N LEU A 507 -17.67 -6.37 11.75
CA LEU A 507 -18.26 -7.71 11.92
C LEU A 507 -19.24 -8.06 10.78
N ARG A 508 -20.05 -7.09 10.31
CA ARG A 508 -20.96 -7.31 9.17
C ARG A 508 -20.21 -7.58 7.87
N ALA A 509 -19.05 -6.96 7.65
CA ALA A 509 -18.16 -7.31 6.54
C ALA A 509 -17.40 -8.62 6.76
N GLY A 510 -17.46 -9.25 7.93
CA GLY A 510 -16.74 -10.50 8.18
C GLY A 510 -15.24 -10.32 8.38
N ASN A 511 -14.79 -9.08 8.66
CA ASN A 511 -13.41 -8.80 9.00
C ASN A 511 -13.11 -9.22 10.45
N ALA A 512 -11.83 -9.40 10.79
CA ALA A 512 -11.42 -9.66 12.16
C ALA A 512 -11.91 -8.56 13.12
N PRO A 513 -12.32 -8.92 14.35
CA PRO A 513 -12.80 -7.97 15.35
C PRO A 513 -11.67 -7.21 16.05
N PHE A 514 -10.41 -7.43 15.67
CA PHE A 514 -9.25 -6.85 16.34
C PHE A 514 -9.07 -5.38 15.98
N GLU A 515 -8.74 -4.58 16.98
CA GLU A 515 -8.52 -3.14 16.85
C GLU A 515 -7.01 -2.86 16.81
N LEU A 516 -6.55 -2.13 15.80
CA LEU A 516 -5.13 -1.83 15.64
C LEU A 516 -4.60 -0.92 16.76
N ASP A 517 -5.44 -0.03 17.28
CA ASP A 517 -5.11 0.88 18.38
C ASP A 517 -5.10 0.18 19.74
N ALA A 518 -5.54 -1.07 19.87
CA ALA A 518 -5.48 -1.82 21.12
C ALA A 518 -4.04 -2.00 21.65
N GLU A 519 -3.89 -2.46 22.88
CA GLU A 519 -2.58 -2.81 23.44
C GLU A 519 -2.12 -4.17 22.89
N TRP A 520 -1.08 -4.17 22.04
CA TRP A 520 -0.57 -5.37 21.38
C TRP A 520 0.72 -5.93 21.98
N ILE A 521 1.54 -5.11 22.63
CA ILE A 521 2.88 -5.52 23.11
C ILE A 521 2.73 -6.29 24.42
N ASP A 522 3.04 -7.58 24.41
CA ASP A 522 3.02 -8.41 25.61
C ASP A 522 4.20 -8.15 26.55
N LEU A 523 4.07 -7.13 27.40
CA LEU A 523 5.08 -6.76 28.39
C LEU A 523 5.30 -7.87 29.44
N ARG A 524 4.27 -8.67 29.73
CA ARG A 524 4.35 -9.75 30.73
C ARG A 524 5.31 -10.85 30.32
N SER A 525 5.38 -11.19 29.03
CA SER A 525 6.34 -12.20 28.53
C SER A 525 7.79 -11.76 28.68
N LEU A 526 8.03 -10.44 28.77
CA LEU A 526 9.35 -9.89 29.07
C LEU A 526 9.64 -9.81 30.58
N GLY A 527 8.60 -9.90 31.42
CA GLY A 527 8.67 -9.63 32.85
C GLY A 527 8.78 -8.14 33.17
N VAL A 528 8.31 -7.26 32.27
CA VAL A 528 8.31 -5.80 32.45
C VAL A 528 6.89 -5.28 32.69
N LYS A 529 6.78 -4.17 33.43
CA LYS A 529 5.48 -3.63 33.87
C LYS A 529 4.94 -2.53 32.94
N ASP A 530 5.83 -1.76 32.34
CA ASP A 530 5.48 -0.59 31.54
C ASP A 530 6.45 -0.39 30.36
N LYS A 531 6.18 0.67 29.58
CA LYS A 531 6.99 1.02 28.41
C LYS A 531 8.38 1.54 28.77
N LEU A 532 8.60 2.04 29.98
CA LEU A 532 9.89 2.53 30.43
C LEU A 532 10.83 1.35 30.73
N GLU A 533 10.34 0.36 31.48
CA GLU A 533 11.06 -0.90 31.72
C GLU A 533 11.31 -1.66 30.40
N LEU A 534 10.39 -1.58 29.42
CA LEU A 534 10.61 -2.11 28.07
C LEU A 534 11.80 -1.43 27.38
N ARG A 535 11.90 -0.10 27.40
CA ARG A 535 13.03 0.63 26.78
C ARG A 535 14.37 0.26 27.43
N ALA A 536 14.40 0.14 28.75
CA ALA A 536 15.58 -0.35 29.47
C ALA A 536 15.97 -1.77 29.02
N LYS A 537 14.99 -2.67 28.87
CA LYS A 537 15.24 -4.04 28.40
C LYS A 537 15.71 -4.10 26.96
N VAL A 538 15.15 -3.24 26.09
CA VAL A 538 15.59 -3.07 24.71
C VAL A 538 17.06 -2.63 24.66
N ARG A 539 17.46 -1.66 25.48
CA ARG A 539 18.85 -1.21 25.55
C ARG A 539 19.81 -2.31 26.01
N GLU A 540 19.43 -3.09 27.02
CA GLU A 540 20.23 -4.26 27.47
C GLU A 540 20.49 -5.24 26.32
N VAL A 541 19.47 -5.54 25.51
CA VAL A 541 19.60 -6.45 24.37
C VAL A 541 20.43 -5.83 23.24
N LEU A 542 20.28 -4.53 22.98
CA LEU A 542 21.08 -3.82 21.98
C LEU A 542 22.56 -3.78 22.37
N ARG A 543 22.87 -3.55 23.65
CA ARG A 543 24.24 -3.65 24.19
C ARG A 543 24.82 -5.04 24.02
N MET A 544 24.03 -6.08 24.29
CA MET A 544 24.44 -7.49 24.15
C MET A 544 24.89 -7.82 22.73
N VAL A 545 24.16 -7.32 21.71
CA VAL A 545 24.50 -7.53 20.30
C VAL A 545 25.47 -6.49 19.73
N GLY A 546 25.87 -5.49 20.52
CA GLY A 546 26.80 -4.44 20.11
C GLY A 546 26.20 -3.39 19.17
N LEU A 547 24.90 -3.11 19.27
CA LEU A 547 24.19 -2.12 18.46
C LEU A 547 23.80 -0.86 19.26
N GLU A 548 24.15 -0.77 20.55
CA GLU A 548 23.75 0.37 21.40
C GLU A 548 24.29 1.71 20.90
N ASP A 549 25.57 1.76 20.56
CA ASP A 549 26.25 2.97 20.08
C ASP A 549 25.70 3.39 18.70
N ASP A 550 25.44 2.43 17.81
CA ASP A 550 24.82 2.70 16.50
C ASP A 550 23.42 3.32 16.66
N ILE A 551 22.61 2.82 17.61
CA ILE A 551 21.29 3.40 17.91
C ILE A 551 21.43 4.81 18.48
N TYR A 552 22.44 5.05 19.33
CA TYR A 552 22.71 6.38 19.84
C TYR A 552 23.10 7.36 18.70
N ASP A 553 23.92 6.93 17.75
CA ASP A 553 24.31 7.72 16.57
C ASP A 553 23.13 8.01 15.64
N LEU A 554 22.23 7.04 15.46
CA LEU A 554 20.96 7.26 14.78
C LEU A 554 20.12 8.31 15.52
N GLY A 555 20.12 8.28 16.86
CA GLY A 555 19.45 9.28 17.70
C GLY A 555 20.03 10.68 17.55
N LEU A 556 21.36 10.80 17.49
CA LEU A 556 22.04 12.07 17.22
C LEU A 556 21.66 12.65 15.84
N SER A 557 21.38 11.77 14.88
CA SER A 557 20.94 12.11 13.52
C SER A 557 19.44 12.42 13.41
N GLU A 558 18.65 12.11 14.44
CA GLU A 558 17.20 12.29 14.43
C GLU A 558 16.77 13.74 14.65
N ARG A 559 15.56 14.06 14.17
CA ARG A 559 14.98 15.40 14.25
C ARG A 559 13.88 15.44 15.30
N ILE A 560 14.08 16.27 16.32
CA ILE A 560 13.11 16.42 17.42
C ILE A 560 12.36 17.75 17.28
N SER A 561 11.03 17.69 17.29
CA SER A 561 10.21 18.90 17.30
C SER A 561 10.12 19.51 18.71
N PRO A 562 10.39 20.82 18.88
CA PRO A 562 10.16 21.53 20.13
C PRO A 562 8.70 21.47 20.60
N ASP A 563 7.74 21.38 19.67
CA ASP A 563 6.31 21.33 19.98
C ASP A 563 5.90 20.05 20.71
N THR A 564 6.59 18.93 20.41
CA THR A 564 6.30 17.62 21.00
C THR A 564 7.19 17.29 22.20
N HIS A 565 8.41 17.82 22.25
CA HIS A 565 9.39 17.57 23.31
C HIS A 565 10.02 18.88 23.84
N PRO A 566 9.25 19.77 24.48
CA PRO A 566 9.73 21.09 24.92
C PRO A 566 10.83 21.00 26.00
N GLU A 567 10.75 20.05 26.92
CA GLU A 567 11.74 19.89 27.99
C GLU A 567 13.08 19.37 27.47
N LEU A 568 13.06 18.35 26.61
CA LEU A 568 14.26 17.78 26.00
C LEU A 568 14.99 18.82 25.15
N THR A 569 14.26 19.56 24.29
CA THR A 569 14.86 20.59 23.45
C THR A 569 15.46 21.73 24.29
N ALA A 570 14.80 22.15 25.39
CA ALA A 570 15.37 23.13 26.31
C ALA A 570 16.65 22.63 27.01
N ASN A 571 16.73 21.36 27.38
CA ASN A 571 17.94 20.79 27.97
C ASN A 571 19.07 20.59 26.94
N LEU A 572 18.75 20.21 25.71
CA LEU A 572 19.73 20.16 24.61
C LEU A 572 20.34 21.54 24.32
N LEU A 573 19.61 22.63 24.51
CA LEU A 573 20.18 23.99 24.44
C LEU A 573 21.17 24.29 25.58
N LYS A 574 20.92 23.79 26.79
CA LYS A 574 21.91 23.86 27.88
C LYS A 574 23.14 23.01 27.55
N ALA A 575 22.94 21.83 26.97
CA ALA A 575 24.01 20.96 26.52
C ALA A 575 24.87 21.61 25.43
N ARG A 576 24.26 22.32 24.46
CA ARG A 576 24.99 23.15 23.48
C ARG A 576 25.94 24.13 24.16
N ALA A 577 25.45 24.88 25.14
CA ALA A 577 26.28 25.87 25.85
C ALA A 577 27.45 25.21 26.60
N LEU A 578 27.19 24.11 27.30
CA LEU A 578 28.21 23.35 28.03
C LEU A 578 29.22 22.69 27.08
N LEU A 579 28.77 22.12 25.96
CA LEU A 579 29.61 21.54 24.92
C LEU A 579 30.60 22.56 24.38
N HIS A 580 30.13 23.75 24.04
CA HIS A 580 30.98 24.83 23.59
C HIS A 580 32.01 25.28 24.64
N GLN A 581 31.63 25.28 25.93
CA GLN A 581 32.57 25.55 27.02
C GLN A 581 33.64 24.46 27.11
N ARG A 582 33.26 23.18 27.14
CA ARG A 582 34.19 22.03 27.23
C ARG A 582 35.15 21.95 26.05
N ILE A 583 34.65 22.20 24.84
CA ILE A 583 35.48 22.28 23.61
C ILE A 583 36.53 23.40 23.76
N SER A 584 36.16 24.53 24.36
CA SER A 584 37.10 25.63 24.61
C SER A 584 38.14 25.27 25.67
N GLU A 585 37.73 24.69 26.79
CA GLU A 585 38.61 24.29 27.90
C GLU A 585 39.65 23.25 27.48
N ARG A 586 39.28 22.31 26.58
CA ARG A 586 40.19 21.28 26.06
C ARG A 586 41.07 21.75 24.89
N GLY A 587 41.01 23.03 24.51
CA GLY A 587 41.75 23.58 23.37
C GLY A 587 41.28 23.04 22.02
N LEU A 588 40.06 22.50 21.93
CA LEU A 588 39.49 21.88 20.72
C LEU A 588 38.69 22.86 19.86
N SER A 589 38.71 24.17 20.17
CA SER A 589 37.92 25.17 19.44
C SER A 589 38.26 25.26 17.95
N HIS A 590 39.46 24.85 17.55
CA HIS A 590 39.87 24.78 16.14
C HIS A 590 39.24 23.61 15.38
N LEU A 591 38.61 22.65 16.09
CA LEU A 591 37.95 21.48 15.50
C LEU A 591 36.47 21.72 15.17
N VAL A 592 35.87 22.82 15.64
CA VAL A 592 34.46 23.14 15.37
C VAL A 592 34.33 24.57 14.90
N GLU A 593 33.93 24.76 13.64
CA GLU A 593 33.59 26.07 13.10
C GLU A 593 32.12 26.39 13.40
N ARG A 594 31.91 27.32 14.33
CA ARG A 594 30.57 27.70 14.82
C ARG A 594 29.77 28.46 13.75
N PHE A 595 28.45 28.31 13.79
CA PHE A 595 27.57 29.17 13.01
C PHE A 595 27.53 30.58 13.60
N ASP A 596 27.78 31.56 12.75
CA ASP A 596 27.77 32.98 13.06
C ASP A 596 27.04 33.71 11.91
N PRO A 597 25.99 34.49 12.18
CA PRO A 597 25.20 35.16 11.15
C PRO A 597 26.03 36.16 10.31
N ASP A 598 27.14 36.66 10.87
CA ASP A 598 28.00 37.65 10.24
C ASP A 598 29.26 37.06 9.58
N ARG A 599 29.46 35.74 9.67
CA ARG A 599 30.63 35.06 9.09
C ARG A 599 30.23 33.93 8.14
N TYR A 600 31.06 33.73 7.12
CA TYR A 600 31.01 32.57 6.27
C TYR A 600 31.66 31.38 6.98
N ASN A 601 31.02 30.20 6.92
CA ASN A 601 31.53 28.97 7.52
C ASN A 601 32.14 28.08 6.42
N LYS A 602 33.45 27.84 6.46
CA LYS A 602 34.18 27.11 5.41
C LYS A 602 33.93 25.61 5.44
N ASN A 603 33.41 25.10 6.55
CA ASN A 603 33.03 23.71 6.75
C ASN A 603 31.53 23.44 6.51
N ALA A 604 30.74 24.45 6.19
CA ALA A 604 29.33 24.29 5.80
C ALA A 604 29.18 24.35 4.28
N THR A 605 28.08 23.78 3.76
CA THR A 605 27.78 23.90 2.33
C THR A 605 27.46 25.36 1.96
N LEU A 606 27.58 25.71 0.69
CA LEU A 606 27.13 27.01 0.19
C LEU A 606 25.62 27.22 0.40
N GLU A 607 24.83 26.15 0.29
CA GLU A 607 23.39 26.18 0.62
C GLU A 607 23.15 26.54 2.09
N GLU A 608 23.84 25.88 3.01
CA GLU A 608 23.75 26.18 4.45
C GLU A 608 24.23 27.59 4.77
N ASN A 609 25.29 28.04 4.09
CA ASN A 609 25.77 29.40 4.21
C ASN A 609 24.80 30.43 3.64
N LEU A 610 23.99 30.11 2.63
CA LEU A 610 23.01 31.05 2.10
C LEU A 610 21.74 31.08 2.94
N LEU A 611 21.17 29.90 3.23
CA LEU A 611 19.92 29.78 3.97
C LEU A 611 20.10 30.18 5.45
N PHE A 612 21.25 29.84 6.04
CA PHE A 612 21.52 29.97 7.47
C PHE A 612 20.38 29.43 8.32
N GLY A 613 19.98 28.21 7.98
CA GLY A 613 18.85 27.49 8.54
C GLY A 613 18.65 26.18 7.78
N ARG A 614 17.69 25.38 8.24
CA ARG A 614 17.30 24.14 7.57
C ARG A 614 15.95 24.31 6.89
N PRO A 615 15.79 23.81 5.66
CA PRO A 615 14.48 23.71 5.02
C PRO A 615 13.47 22.93 5.85
N ARG A 616 12.22 23.41 5.88
CA ARG A 616 11.07 22.72 6.49
C ARG A 616 10.02 22.46 5.40
N GLY A 617 9.54 21.22 5.33
CA GLY A 617 8.58 20.80 4.30
C GLY A 617 9.23 20.57 2.93
N GLN A 618 8.43 20.61 1.86
CA GLN A 618 8.89 20.24 0.51
C GLN A 618 9.39 21.41 -0.34
N THR A 619 9.06 22.66 0.01
CA THR A 619 9.30 23.84 -0.82
C THR A 619 10.78 24.08 -1.11
N PHE A 620 11.62 23.97 -0.07
CA PHE A 620 13.07 24.08 -0.16
C PHE A 620 13.77 22.77 0.19
N ALA A 621 13.11 21.63 -0.02
CA ALA A 621 13.74 20.33 0.22
C ALA A 621 15.10 20.22 -0.50
N GLU A 622 16.00 19.41 0.04
CA GLU A 622 17.39 19.30 -0.43
C GLU A 622 17.48 19.15 -1.96
N GLY A 623 18.31 19.99 -2.59
CA GLY A 623 18.53 19.99 -4.04
C GLY A 623 17.43 20.66 -4.89
N ARG A 624 16.30 21.06 -4.28
CA ARG A 624 15.20 21.78 -4.97
C ARG A 624 15.27 23.29 -4.83
N LEU A 625 16.10 23.80 -3.93
CA LEU A 625 16.29 25.23 -3.74
C LEU A 625 16.59 25.99 -5.07
N PRO A 626 17.43 25.47 -6.00
CA PRO A 626 17.68 26.13 -7.29
C PRO A 626 16.48 26.20 -8.24
N GLU A 627 15.44 25.39 -8.03
CA GLU A 627 14.23 25.37 -8.86
C GLU A 627 13.26 26.50 -8.51
N HIS A 628 13.44 27.14 -7.34
CA HIS A 628 12.45 28.07 -6.80
C HIS A 628 12.73 29.53 -7.24
N PRO A 629 11.73 30.26 -7.80
CA PRO A 629 11.93 31.63 -8.31
C PRO A 629 12.48 32.62 -7.28
N TYR A 630 12.05 32.50 -6.01
CA TYR A 630 12.57 33.35 -4.93
C TYR A 630 14.08 33.20 -4.73
N PHE A 631 14.62 31.99 -4.88
CA PHE A 631 16.05 31.77 -4.72
C PHE A 631 16.84 32.39 -5.88
N GLU A 632 16.30 32.31 -7.11
CA GLU A 632 16.86 33.01 -8.26
C GLU A 632 16.92 34.53 -8.04
N GLU A 633 15.84 35.13 -7.53
CA GLU A 633 15.79 36.56 -7.20
C GLU A 633 16.90 36.95 -6.21
N ILE A 634 17.12 36.14 -5.18
CA ILE A 634 18.19 36.38 -4.19
C ILE A 634 19.59 36.30 -4.81
N LEU A 635 19.86 35.32 -5.68
CA LEU A 635 21.16 35.23 -6.35
C LEU A 635 21.43 36.46 -7.24
N ARG A 636 20.39 37.00 -7.89
CA ARG A 636 20.48 38.19 -8.74
C ARG A 636 20.70 39.46 -7.93
N ASP A 637 19.90 39.65 -6.88
CA ASP A 637 19.98 40.82 -6.00
C ASP A 637 21.30 40.90 -5.24
N ALA A 638 21.87 39.74 -4.87
CA ALA A 638 23.19 39.67 -4.26
C ALA A 638 24.35 39.73 -5.26
N HIS A 639 24.07 39.81 -6.56
CA HIS A 639 25.06 39.83 -7.64
C HIS A 639 26.03 38.63 -7.61
N ILE A 640 25.54 37.45 -7.23
CA ILE A 640 26.33 36.20 -7.16
C ILE A 640 25.90 35.15 -8.18
N ALA A 641 24.81 35.37 -8.91
CA ALA A 641 24.24 34.42 -9.87
C ALA A 641 25.29 33.86 -10.87
N ASP A 642 26.03 34.73 -11.56
CA ASP A 642 27.06 34.33 -12.53
C ASP A 642 28.23 33.58 -11.87
N ARG A 643 28.61 34.00 -10.66
CA ARG A 643 29.70 33.38 -9.89
C ARG A 643 29.34 31.96 -9.47
N VAL A 644 28.11 31.76 -8.97
CA VAL A 644 27.61 30.46 -8.52
C VAL A 644 27.54 29.46 -9.67
N VAL A 645 27.04 29.88 -10.83
CA VAL A 645 26.98 29.02 -12.01
C VAL A 645 28.38 28.70 -12.55
N THR A 646 29.27 29.70 -12.61
CA THR A 646 30.65 29.48 -13.05
C THR A 646 31.37 28.50 -12.13
N MET A 647 31.18 28.63 -10.81
CA MET A 647 31.70 27.68 -9.83
C MET A 647 31.12 26.28 -10.03
N GLY A 648 29.82 26.14 -10.30
CA GLY A 648 29.21 24.87 -10.65
C GLY A 648 29.83 24.23 -11.89
N LEU A 649 30.12 25.02 -12.93
CA LEU A 649 30.81 24.54 -14.12
C LEU A 649 32.26 24.10 -13.83
N GLU A 650 32.98 24.84 -12.99
CA GLU A 650 34.35 24.48 -12.59
C GLU A 650 34.38 23.19 -11.76
N ILE A 651 33.48 23.04 -10.78
CA ILE A 651 33.32 21.80 -10.02
C ILE A 651 33.00 20.65 -10.97
N ALA A 652 32.06 20.84 -11.91
CA ALA A 652 31.72 19.81 -12.89
C ALA A 652 32.94 19.42 -13.73
N ARG A 653 33.71 20.39 -14.21
CA ARG A 653 34.92 20.16 -15.00
C ARG A 653 35.96 19.37 -14.20
N THR A 654 36.24 19.78 -12.96
CA THR A 654 37.21 19.07 -12.11
C THR A 654 36.76 17.65 -11.80
N MET A 655 35.48 17.43 -11.47
CA MET A 655 34.97 16.09 -11.19
C MET A 655 35.01 15.21 -12.44
N VAL A 656 34.61 15.75 -13.59
CA VAL A 656 34.69 15.04 -14.88
C VAL A 656 36.14 14.67 -15.20
N GLU A 657 37.10 15.58 -15.02
CA GLU A 657 38.52 15.29 -15.23
C GLU A 657 39.07 14.25 -14.23
N LEU A 658 38.70 14.33 -12.95
CA LEU A 658 39.20 13.44 -11.90
C LEU A 658 38.64 12.01 -12.03
N PHE A 659 37.41 11.88 -12.52
CA PHE A 659 36.67 10.61 -12.55
C PHE A 659 36.51 10.02 -13.96
N ALA A 660 37.04 10.66 -15.01
CA ALA A 660 36.91 10.21 -16.40
C ALA A 660 37.31 8.74 -16.63
N ASP A 661 38.36 8.28 -15.94
CA ASP A 661 38.96 6.95 -16.13
C ASP A 661 38.56 5.94 -15.03
N LEU A 662 37.67 6.31 -14.11
CA LEU A 662 37.25 5.46 -13.00
C LEU A 662 35.99 4.65 -13.33
N PRO A 663 35.91 3.37 -12.93
CA PRO A 663 34.70 2.58 -13.12
C PRO A 663 33.57 3.10 -12.21
N PRO A 664 32.28 2.98 -12.60
CA PRO A 664 31.15 3.57 -11.88
C PRO A 664 30.97 3.13 -10.42
N ASP A 665 31.47 1.95 -10.07
CA ASP A 665 31.44 1.34 -8.74
C ASP A 665 32.70 1.65 -7.92
N HIS A 666 33.60 2.50 -8.43
CA HIS A 666 34.81 2.85 -7.72
C HIS A 666 34.47 3.58 -6.42
N PRO A 667 35.01 3.15 -5.25
CA PRO A 667 34.71 3.74 -3.93
C PRO A 667 34.97 5.25 -3.83
N PHE A 668 35.77 5.81 -4.74
CA PHE A 668 36.05 7.24 -4.78
C PHE A 668 34.86 8.09 -5.19
N PHE A 669 33.87 7.54 -5.92
CA PHE A 669 32.65 8.30 -6.22
C PHE A 669 31.91 8.66 -4.93
N ASP A 670 31.73 7.68 -4.03
CA ASP A 670 31.04 7.90 -2.75
C ASP A 670 31.87 8.76 -1.78
N GLN A 671 33.20 8.67 -1.85
CA GLN A 671 34.08 9.38 -0.91
C GLN A 671 34.38 10.83 -1.33
N PHE A 672 34.52 11.09 -2.64
CA PHE A 672 35.11 12.33 -3.15
C PHE A 672 34.30 13.03 -4.26
N SER A 673 33.29 12.39 -4.88
CA SER A 673 32.54 12.99 -6.00
C SER A 673 31.26 13.72 -5.57
N PHE A 674 31.00 14.88 -6.19
CA PHE A 674 29.71 15.60 -6.11
C PHE A 674 28.67 15.12 -7.12
N ILE A 675 29.13 14.32 -8.07
CA ILE A 675 28.41 13.85 -9.24
C ILE A 675 28.41 12.34 -9.15
N SER A 676 27.24 11.73 -9.12
CA SER A 676 27.18 10.27 -9.13
C SER A 676 27.79 9.73 -10.43
N ALA A 677 28.28 8.49 -10.41
CA ALA A 677 28.80 7.87 -11.64
C ALA A 677 27.75 7.84 -12.76
N GLU A 678 26.46 7.80 -12.42
CA GLU A 678 25.35 7.86 -13.38
C GLU A 678 25.16 9.25 -13.98
N GLU A 679 25.44 10.31 -13.23
CA GLU A 679 25.31 11.72 -13.65
C GLU A 679 26.54 12.22 -14.41
N LEU A 680 27.71 11.55 -14.27
CA LEU A 680 28.98 12.00 -14.86
C LEU A 680 28.91 12.23 -16.38
N PRO A 681 28.26 11.37 -17.20
CA PRO A 681 28.15 11.59 -18.64
C PRO A 681 27.36 12.85 -19.01
N ASP A 682 26.32 13.18 -18.25
CA ASP A 682 25.52 14.39 -18.43
C ASP A 682 26.37 15.63 -18.18
N TYR A 683 27.11 15.65 -17.08
CA TYR A 683 28.01 16.75 -16.75
C TYR A 683 29.18 16.84 -17.74
N GLN A 684 29.72 15.72 -18.23
CA GLN A 684 30.73 15.72 -19.30
C GLN A 684 30.22 16.39 -20.56
N ALA A 685 28.99 16.09 -20.98
CA ALA A 685 28.36 16.71 -22.15
C ALA A 685 28.15 18.23 -21.94
N MET A 686 27.74 18.64 -20.74
CA MET A 686 27.57 20.04 -20.38
C MET A 686 28.90 20.79 -20.34
N VAL A 687 29.94 20.23 -19.71
CA VAL A 687 31.29 20.82 -19.64
C VAL A 687 31.90 20.99 -21.03
N ASN A 688 31.63 20.07 -21.97
CA ASN A 688 32.10 20.17 -23.37
C ASN A 688 31.33 21.23 -24.19
N ARG A 689 30.09 21.53 -23.80
CA ARG A 689 29.22 22.52 -24.47
C ARG A 689 29.61 23.95 -24.14
N TYR A 690 30.07 24.19 -22.90
CA TYR A 690 30.31 25.54 -22.38
C TYR A 690 31.81 25.85 -22.24
N GLY A 691 32.17 27.12 -22.47
CA GLY A 691 33.54 27.62 -22.34
C GLY A 691 34.04 27.69 -20.89
N ARG A 692 35.13 28.42 -20.64
CA ARG A 692 35.67 28.57 -19.27
C ARG A 692 34.80 29.42 -18.34
N SER A 693 33.94 30.28 -18.87
CA SER A 693 33.04 31.14 -18.12
C SER A 693 31.67 31.13 -18.76
N VAL A 694 30.64 31.20 -17.93
CA VAL A 694 29.22 31.19 -18.31
C VAL A 694 28.51 32.29 -17.52
N THR A 695 27.44 32.83 -18.11
CA THR A 695 26.53 33.75 -17.41
C THR A 695 25.26 33.01 -17.05
N TYR A 696 24.63 33.41 -15.96
CA TYR A 696 23.40 32.84 -15.43
C TYR A 696 22.29 32.87 -16.48
N ASP A 697 22.10 34.03 -17.14
CA ASP A 697 21.10 34.23 -18.20
C ASP A 697 21.47 33.61 -19.54
N GLY A 698 22.74 33.24 -19.73
CA GLY A 698 23.23 32.61 -20.96
C GLY A 698 22.99 31.10 -21.01
N LEU A 699 22.49 30.50 -19.92
CA LEU A 699 22.26 29.06 -19.81
C LEU A 699 20.77 28.69 -19.90
N PRO A 700 20.44 27.56 -20.58
CA PRO A 700 19.13 26.92 -20.45
C PRO A 700 18.81 26.62 -18.98
N ASP A 701 17.53 26.70 -18.62
CA ASP A 701 17.05 26.52 -17.24
C ASP A 701 17.55 25.20 -16.61
N ASP A 702 17.49 24.08 -17.35
CA ASP A 702 17.92 22.76 -16.86
C ASP A 702 19.43 22.73 -16.52
N ASP A 703 20.27 23.23 -17.41
CA ASP A 703 21.72 23.26 -17.23
C ASP A 703 22.11 24.21 -16.08
N ARG A 704 21.41 25.35 -15.98
CA ARG A 704 21.57 26.33 -14.91
C ARG A 704 21.24 25.73 -13.55
N ILE A 705 20.09 25.07 -13.42
CA ILE A 705 19.67 24.40 -12.19
C ILE A 705 20.71 23.36 -11.76
N LYS A 706 21.22 22.53 -12.70
CA LYS A 706 22.24 21.51 -12.41
C LYS A 706 23.55 22.12 -11.90
N PHE A 707 24.08 23.15 -12.55
CA PHE A 707 25.32 23.80 -12.10
C PHE A 707 25.14 24.51 -10.75
N VAL A 708 24.02 25.20 -10.53
CA VAL A 708 23.75 25.84 -9.24
C VAL A 708 23.57 24.80 -8.14
N ARG A 709 22.88 23.68 -8.39
CA ARG A 709 22.76 22.57 -7.45
C ARG A 709 24.12 22.00 -7.07
N LEU A 710 25.00 21.83 -8.04
CA LEU A 710 26.36 21.33 -7.82
C LEU A 710 27.18 22.31 -6.98
N ALA A 711 27.11 23.60 -7.29
CA ALA A 711 27.72 24.68 -6.52
C ALA A 711 27.19 24.70 -5.08
N LEU A 712 25.88 24.59 -4.86
CA LEU A 712 25.28 24.65 -3.53
C LEU A 712 25.75 23.55 -2.57
N ARG A 713 26.12 22.38 -3.08
CA ARG A 713 26.64 21.23 -2.30
C ARG A 713 28.12 21.36 -1.93
N TYR A 714 28.81 22.36 -2.45
CA TYR A 714 30.25 22.51 -2.26
C TYR A 714 30.60 23.06 -0.87
N VAL A 715 31.66 22.49 -0.28
CA VAL A 715 32.25 22.83 1.01
C VAL A 715 33.75 23.07 0.80
N GLU A 716 34.20 24.31 0.97
CA GLU A 716 35.58 24.72 0.66
C GLU A 716 36.63 23.91 1.45
N ALA A 717 36.42 23.71 2.76
CA ALA A 717 37.38 23.02 3.60
C ALA A 717 37.53 21.51 3.28
N ARG A 718 36.45 20.87 2.81
CA ARG A 718 36.43 19.44 2.43
C ARG A 718 37.03 19.23 1.04
N HIS A 719 36.68 20.07 0.07
CA HIS A 719 36.98 19.83 -1.34
C HIS A 719 38.23 20.56 -1.83
N ARG A 720 38.61 21.66 -1.18
CA ARG A 720 39.86 22.39 -1.39
C ARG A 720 40.12 22.78 -2.85
N LEU A 721 39.05 23.16 -3.56
CA LEU A 721 39.15 23.61 -4.95
C LEU A 721 39.55 25.10 -5.06
N GLY A 722 39.54 25.87 -3.96
CA GLY A 722 39.96 27.26 -3.96
C GLY A 722 39.03 28.18 -4.75
N LEU A 723 37.74 27.85 -4.80
CA LEU A 723 36.74 28.55 -5.63
C LEU A 723 36.10 29.73 -4.90
N ILE A 724 36.32 29.83 -3.59
CA ILE A 724 35.72 30.86 -2.74
C ILE A 724 36.80 31.83 -2.25
N ASP A 725 36.71 33.08 -2.70
CA ASP A 725 37.52 34.20 -2.22
C ASP A 725 36.78 35.03 -1.14
N ALA A 726 37.51 35.92 -0.47
CA ALA A 726 36.97 36.74 0.62
C ALA A 726 35.80 37.64 0.17
N ASP A 727 35.80 38.08 -1.10
CA ASP A 727 34.71 38.87 -1.67
C ASP A 727 33.44 38.01 -1.82
N LEU A 728 33.57 36.77 -2.29
CA LEU A 728 32.45 35.83 -2.39
C LEU A 728 31.90 35.47 -1.01
N GLU A 729 32.77 35.24 -0.03
CA GLU A 729 32.36 35.01 1.37
C GLU A 729 31.46 36.16 1.86
N ALA A 730 31.89 37.41 1.65
CA ALA A 730 31.12 38.60 2.05
C ALA A 730 29.80 38.72 1.29
N GLN A 731 29.78 38.42 -0.01
CA GLN A 731 28.57 38.43 -0.83
C GLN A 731 27.56 37.37 -0.36
N PHE A 732 28.00 36.15 0.01
CA PHE A 732 27.12 35.13 0.55
C PHE A 732 26.52 35.51 1.91
N VAL A 733 27.33 36.12 2.78
CA VAL A 733 26.83 36.66 4.08
C VAL A 733 25.80 37.77 3.85
N LEU A 734 26.00 38.64 2.84
CA LEU A 734 25.01 39.65 2.46
C LEU A 734 23.74 39.01 1.90
N ALA A 735 23.89 38.06 0.96
CA ALA A 735 22.80 37.35 0.31
C ALA A 735 21.91 36.63 1.33
N ARG A 736 22.51 35.98 2.34
CA ARG A 736 21.82 35.38 3.49
C ARG A 736 20.93 36.39 4.23
N LYS A 737 21.45 37.58 4.53
CA LYS A 737 20.69 38.64 5.22
C LYS A 737 19.51 39.11 4.39
N VAL A 738 19.68 39.20 3.06
CA VAL A 738 18.59 39.54 2.14
C VAL A 738 17.56 38.41 2.08
N PHE A 739 18.01 37.16 1.95
CA PHE A 739 17.18 35.96 1.91
C PHE A 739 16.24 35.87 3.12
N SER A 740 16.77 36.06 4.32
CA SER A 740 15.98 36.00 5.56
C SER A 740 15.01 37.19 5.68
N ARG A 741 15.45 38.42 5.39
CA ARG A 741 14.64 39.64 5.55
C ARG A 741 13.50 39.76 4.55
N ARG A 742 13.71 39.32 3.31
CA ARG A 742 12.73 39.42 2.23
C ARG A 742 11.87 38.17 2.08
N LEU A 743 12.01 37.19 2.97
CA LEU A 743 11.29 35.92 2.87
C LEU A 743 9.77 36.20 2.91
N PRO A 744 9.03 35.91 1.82
CA PRO A 744 7.59 36.15 1.74
C PRO A 744 6.80 35.47 2.86
N ASP A 745 5.66 36.04 3.26
CA ASP A 745 4.86 35.51 4.39
C ASP A 745 4.43 34.05 4.18
N ASN A 746 4.15 33.65 2.94
CA ASN A 746 3.82 32.26 2.57
C ASN A 746 5.03 31.30 2.63
N LEU A 747 6.26 31.81 2.71
CA LEU A 747 7.51 31.04 2.77
C LEU A 747 8.19 31.11 4.14
N LYS A 748 7.70 31.93 5.08
CA LYS A 748 8.26 32.02 6.45
C LYS A 748 8.29 30.69 7.21
N GLY A 749 7.39 29.76 6.88
CA GLY A 749 7.37 28.40 7.44
C GLY A 749 8.24 27.38 6.68
N ALA A 750 8.89 27.77 5.59
CA ALA A 750 9.65 26.89 4.70
C ALA A 750 11.13 26.73 5.09
N VAL A 751 11.64 27.57 6.00
CA VAL A 751 12.99 27.48 6.56
C VAL A 751 12.92 27.69 8.06
N ASP A 752 13.55 26.82 8.82
CA ASP A 752 13.79 27.00 10.25
C ASP A 752 15.19 27.63 10.41
N PRO A 753 15.31 28.90 10.85
CA PRO A 753 16.58 29.61 10.87
C PRO A 753 17.53 29.06 11.95
N TYR A 754 18.84 29.24 11.75
CA TYR A 754 19.82 29.03 12.82
C TYR A 754 19.84 30.24 13.75
N ASP A 755 19.40 30.02 14.98
CA ASP A 755 19.46 31.00 16.06
C ASP A 755 20.15 30.35 17.27
N PRO A 756 21.22 30.95 17.82
CA PRO A 756 21.92 30.40 18.96
C PRO A 756 21.05 30.24 20.21
N ALA A 757 19.97 31.04 20.35
CA ALA A 757 19.07 31.03 21.49
C ALA A 757 17.92 30.03 21.37
N THR A 758 17.65 29.47 20.18
CA THR A 758 16.53 28.55 19.96
C THR A 758 16.99 27.19 19.44
N TYR A 759 16.11 26.19 19.61
CA TYR A 759 16.28 24.86 19.05
C TYR A 759 15.65 24.82 17.66
N ASN A 760 16.39 24.29 16.68
CA ASN A 760 15.94 24.16 15.30
C ASN A 760 15.34 22.76 15.09
N GLY A 761 14.02 22.67 14.96
CA GLY A 761 13.30 21.40 14.85
C GLY A 761 13.48 20.70 13.49
N ALA A 762 13.98 21.41 12.48
CA ALA A 762 14.34 20.83 11.18
C ALA A 762 15.77 20.26 11.14
N SER A 763 16.58 20.52 12.17
CA SER A 763 17.96 20.04 12.30
C SER A 763 18.07 18.80 13.18
N ALA A 764 19.10 17.99 12.93
CA ALA A 764 19.42 16.85 13.79
C ALA A 764 19.81 17.30 15.21
N ILE A 765 19.76 16.40 16.19
CA ILE A 765 20.20 16.68 17.56
C ILE A 765 21.68 17.10 17.55
N GLN A 766 22.54 16.37 16.83
CA GLN A 766 23.96 16.69 16.71
C GLN A 766 24.20 18.10 16.14
N ASP A 767 23.48 18.47 15.08
CA ASP A 767 23.56 19.81 14.48
C ASP A 767 23.13 20.89 15.48
N ASN A 768 22.09 20.63 16.27
CA ASN A 768 21.65 21.53 17.33
C ASN A 768 22.67 21.64 18.46
N LEU A 769 23.33 20.56 18.86
CA LEU A 769 24.33 20.58 19.94
C LEU A 769 25.60 21.30 19.52
N LEU A 770 26.11 21.00 18.32
CA LEU A 770 27.32 21.61 17.79
C LEU A 770 27.11 23.08 17.41
N PHE A 771 25.91 23.45 16.94
CA PHE A 771 25.62 24.76 16.37
C PHE A 771 26.76 25.27 15.46
N GLY A 772 27.21 24.38 14.58
CA GLY A 772 28.40 24.54 13.76
C GLY A 772 28.74 23.26 13.01
N ARG A 773 29.89 23.25 12.36
CA ARG A 773 30.42 22.12 11.59
C ARG A 773 31.78 21.70 12.12
N ILE A 774 32.03 20.40 12.15
CA ILE A 774 33.34 19.86 12.51
C ILE A 774 34.32 20.19 11.38
N ALA A 775 35.53 20.60 11.74
CA ALA A 775 36.51 21.11 10.80
C ALA A 775 37.11 19.98 9.94
N TYR A 776 36.95 20.09 8.63
CA TYR A 776 37.52 19.14 7.68
C TYR A 776 39.06 19.21 7.65
N GLY A 777 39.69 18.03 7.54
CA GLY A 777 41.15 17.91 7.39
C GLY A 777 41.95 17.97 8.69
N GLN A 778 41.28 17.97 9.85
CA GLN A 778 41.91 17.76 11.15
C GLN A 778 41.79 16.28 11.54
N ALA A 779 42.89 15.69 12.01
CA ALA A 779 42.91 14.27 12.37
C ALA A 779 41.98 13.98 13.56
N GLN A 780 41.12 12.97 13.42
CA GLN A 780 40.18 12.51 14.45
C GLN A 780 39.27 13.60 15.00
N ALA A 781 38.92 14.62 14.19
CA ALA A 781 38.08 15.71 14.65
C ALA A 781 36.69 15.21 15.07
N ASP A 782 36.08 14.33 14.28
CA ASP A 782 34.76 13.76 14.56
C ASP A 782 34.76 12.95 15.86
N GLU A 783 35.73 12.04 16.03
CA GLU A 783 35.90 11.22 17.25
C GLU A 783 36.10 12.11 18.49
N ARG A 784 37.05 13.05 18.44
CA ARG A 784 37.37 13.91 19.59
C ARG A 784 36.25 14.85 19.98
N VAL A 785 35.48 15.36 19.01
CA VAL A 785 34.31 16.21 19.28
C VAL A 785 33.14 15.37 19.77
N GLY A 786 32.94 14.18 19.16
CA GLY A 786 31.97 13.18 19.58
C GLY A 786 32.14 12.79 21.04
N ASP A 787 33.37 12.46 21.46
CA ASP A 787 33.69 12.12 22.86
C ASP A 787 33.28 13.21 23.85
N VAL A 788 33.54 14.48 23.51
CA VAL A 788 33.15 15.61 24.37
C VAL A 788 31.63 15.79 24.38
N MET A 789 30.98 15.62 23.23
CA MET A 789 29.53 15.69 23.10
C MET A 789 28.85 14.62 23.95
N THR A 790 29.29 13.36 23.85
CA THR A 790 28.79 12.25 24.67
C THR A 790 28.99 12.53 26.15
N GLN A 791 30.19 12.97 26.58
CA GLN A 791 30.45 13.32 27.98
C GLN A 791 29.55 14.44 28.50
N VAL A 792 29.26 15.45 27.68
CA VAL A 792 28.35 16.54 28.07
C VAL A 792 26.91 16.07 28.15
N LEU A 793 26.48 15.20 27.24
CA LEU A 793 25.15 14.61 27.29
C LEU A 793 24.99 13.66 28.48
N GLU A 794 26.03 12.94 28.87
CA GLU A 794 26.06 12.14 30.11
C GLU A 794 26.01 13.03 31.37
N GLU A 795 26.81 14.11 31.41
CA GLU A 795 26.84 15.06 32.54
C GLU A 795 25.48 15.71 32.79
N LEU A 796 24.68 15.89 31.74
CA LEU A 796 23.35 16.49 31.80
C LEU A 796 22.20 15.49 31.81
N ASP A 797 22.48 14.18 31.90
CA ASP A 797 21.48 13.10 31.90
C ASP A 797 20.59 13.09 30.64
N LEU A 798 21.19 13.42 29.49
CA LEU A 798 20.53 13.47 28.18
C LEU A 798 20.90 12.31 27.27
N HIS A 799 21.92 11.53 27.62
CA HIS A 799 22.34 10.36 26.84
C HIS A 799 21.18 9.39 26.57
N GLU A 800 20.40 9.09 27.60
CA GLU A 800 19.20 8.24 27.50
C GLU A 800 18.15 8.80 26.52
N SER A 801 17.93 10.12 26.55
CA SER A 801 16.94 10.77 25.68
C SER A 801 17.35 10.75 24.21
N VAL A 802 18.65 10.87 23.92
CA VAL A 802 19.20 10.76 22.56
C VAL A 802 19.08 9.32 22.06
N PHE A 803 19.45 8.35 22.89
CA PHE A 803 19.27 6.93 22.57
C PHE A 803 17.79 6.60 22.27
N ASP A 804 16.88 7.11 23.07
CA ASP A 804 15.44 6.95 22.89
C ASP A 804 14.93 7.56 21.57
N ALA A 805 15.50 8.69 21.13
CA ALA A 805 15.23 9.23 19.80
C ALA A 805 15.71 8.28 18.69
N GLY A 806 16.86 7.63 18.87
CA GLY A 806 17.38 6.61 17.96
C GLY A 806 16.48 5.38 17.86
N LEU A 807 15.81 4.99 18.94
CA LEU A 807 14.80 3.93 18.92
C LEU A 807 13.58 4.28 18.06
N ASP A 808 13.27 5.56 17.90
CA ASP A 808 12.17 6.05 17.09
C ASP A 808 12.56 6.24 15.60
N PHE A 809 13.84 6.04 15.24
CA PHE A 809 14.35 6.16 13.88
C PHE A 809 13.62 5.21 12.91
N ASN A 810 13.08 5.76 11.81
CA ASN A 810 12.41 4.96 10.79
C ASN A 810 13.42 4.26 9.87
N VAL A 811 13.42 2.93 9.86
CA VAL A 811 14.41 2.11 9.12
C VAL A 811 14.15 2.04 7.61
N GLY A 812 13.01 2.55 7.13
CA GLY A 812 12.59 2.53 5.74
C GLY A 812 12.17 1.13 5.22
N PRO A 813 11.71 1.03 3.96
CA PRO A 813 11.25 -0.23 3.40
C PRO A 813 12.37 -1.28 3.35
N GLY A 814 12.14 -2.45 3.96
CA GLY A 814 13.15 -3.52 4.04
C GLY A 814 14.37 -3.17 4.88
N GLY A 815 14.30 -2.13 5.73
CA GLY A 815 15.44 -1.66 6.52
C GLY A 815 16.53 -0.96 5.71
N LYS A 816 16.23 -0.47 4.50
CA LYS A 816 17.23 0.11 3.57
C LYS A 816 17.95 1.36 4.10
N ARG A 817 17.48 1.98 5.18
CA ARG A 817 18.15 3.12 5.84
C ARG A 817 19.20 2.68 6.87
N LEU A 818 19.32 1.37 7.12
CA LEU A 818 20.32 0.78 7.99
C LEU A 818 21.42 0.13 7.15
N THR A 819 22.64 0.08 7.69
CA THR A 819 23.73 -0.69 7.09
C THR A 819 23.43 -2.20 7.12
N ALA A 820 24.18 -2.98 6.34
CA ALA A 820 23.99 -4.44 6.31
C ALA A 820 24.27 -5.09 7.68
N SER A 821 25.28 -4.59 8.40
CA SER A 821 25.60 -5.03 9.78
C SER A 821 24.49 -4.64 10.76
N GLU A 822 24.04 -3.39 10.77
CA GLU A 822 22.94 -2.93 11.63
C GLU A 822 21.68 -3.77 11.44
N ARG A 823 21.29 -4.08 10.20
CA ARG A 823 20.13 -4.93 9.92
C ARG A 823 20.27 -6.33 10.52
N GLN A 824 21.44 -6.94 10.40
CA GLN A 824 21.72 -8.27 10.95
C GLN A 824 21.66 -8.26 12.49
N LEU A 825 22.31 -7.28 13.11
CA LEU A 825 22.31 -7.10 14.56
C LEU A 825 20.91 -6.79 15.10
N LEU A 826 20.14 -5.95 14.41
CA LEU A 826 18.76 -5.64 14.77
C LEU A 826 17.86 -6.89 14.69
N GLY A 827 18.11 -7.78 13.72
CA GLY A 827 17.40 -9.04 13.57
C GLY A 827 17.68 -9.98 14.74
N LEU A 828 18.96 -10.07 15.15
CA LEU A 828 19.37 -10.84 16.32
C LEU A 828 18.79 -10.26 17.61
N ALA A 829 18.85 -8.93 17.77
CA ALA A 829 18.25 -8.24 18.91
C ALA A 829 16.74 -8.51 19.01
N ARG A 830 16.01 -8.47 17.90
CA ARG A 830 14.57 -8.84 17.85
C ARG A 830 14.34 -10.28 18.32
N ALA A 831 15.14 -11.23 17.83
CA ALA A 831 14.99 -12.64 18.20
C ALA A 831 15.31 -12.89 19.69
N VAL A 832 16.29 -12.18 20.25
CA VAL A 832 16.68 -12.28 21.67
C VAL A 832 15.68 -11.57 22.58
N LEU A 833 15.21 -10.37 22.20
CA LEU A 833 14.32 -9.52 23.00
C LEU A 833 13.05 -10.25 23.40
N LYS A 834 12.51 -11.07 22.50
CA LYS A 834 11.32 -11.90 22.72
C LYS A 834 11.41 -12.87 23.92
N ARG A 835 12.61 -13.13 24.45
CA ARG A 835 12.89 -14.13 25.48
C ARG A 835 12.36 -15.54 25.12
N PRO A 836 12.72 -16.08 23.94
CA PRO A 836 12.26 -17.41 23.55
C PRO A 836 12.85 -18.52 24.43
N ASP A 837 12.22 -19.69 24.42
CA ASP A 837 12.74 -20.93 25.04
C ASP A 837 13.82 -21.58 24.16
N ILE A 838 13.73 -21.37 22.84
CA ILE A 838 14.72 -21.80 21.85
C ILE A 838 15.13 -20.61 20.98
N LEU A 839 16.43 -20.34 20.87
CA LEU A 839 16.97 -19.37 19.92
C LEU A 839 17.64 -20.09 18.77
N VAL A 840 17.18 -19.85 17.55
CA VAL A 840 17.75 -20.35 16.30
C VAL A 840 18.40 -19.19 15.56
N VAL A 841 19.72 -19.24 15.39
CA VAL A 841 20.50 -18.21 14.67
C VAL A 841 21.09 -18.81 13.40
N ASP A 842 20.71 -18.29 12.25
CA ASP A 842 21.04 -18.85 10.95
C ASP A 842 21.92 -17.91 10.11
N ALA A 843 23.23 -18.13 10.19
CA ALA A 843 24.25 -17.33 9.49
C ALA A 843 24.12 -15.80 9.67
N ALA A 844 23.43 -15.34 10.72
CA ALA A 844 22.97 -13.98 10.90
C ALA A 844 24.07 -12.94 11.18
N LEU A 845 25.34 -13.36 11.33
CA LEU A 845 26.46 -12.45 11.61
C LEU A 845 27.49 -12.39 10.47
N ALA A 846 27.19 -12.94 9.30
CA ALA A 846 28.18 -13.15 8.24
C ALA A 846 28.83 -11.88 7.67
N VAL A 847 28.17 -10.71 7.82
CA VAL A 847 28.68 -9.42 7.32
C VAL A 847 29.72 -8.80 8.28
N LEU A 848 29.75 -9.23 9.54
CA LEU A 848 30.63 -8.69 10.58
C LEU A 848 32.03 -9.30 10.50
N ASP A 849 33.03 -8.59 11.02
CA ASP A 849 34.38 -9.12 11.18
C ASP A 849 34.45 -10.22 12.25
N THR A 850 35.55 -10.98 12.26
CA THR A 850 35.73 -12.14 13.15
C THR A 850 35.67 -11.78 14.63
N GLN A 851 36.24 -10.65 15.03
CA GLN A 851 36.32 -10.26 16.43
C GLN A 851 34.94 -9.81 16.94
N ALA A 852 34.22 -9.02 16.15
CA ALA A 852 32.84 -8.63 16.45
C ALA A 852 31.92 -9.86 16.54
N GLN A 853 32.01 -10.78 15.57
CA GLN A 853 31.24 -12.03 15.57
C GLN A 853 31.46 -12.84 16.86
N GLU A 854 32.72 -13.07 17.24
CA GLU A 854 33.04 -13.89 18.41
C GLU A 854 32.58 -13.22 19.71
N LYS A 855 32.72 -11.89 19.83
CA LYS A 855 32.24 -11.11 20.98
C LYS A 855 30.72 -11.25 21.13
N ILE A 856 29.97 -11.02 20.06
CA ILE A 856 28.50 -11.11 20.07
C ILE A 856 28.06 -12.54 20.40
N LEU A 857 28.70 -13.53 19.78
CA LEU A 857 28.38 -14.94 20.00
C LEU A 857 28.57 -15.33 21.48
N ARG A 858 29.69 -14.92 22.11
CA ARG A 858 29.92 -15.13 23.55
C ARG A 858 28.85 -14.44 24.40
N ASN A 859 28.58 -13.16 24.14
CA ASN A 859 27.56 -12.41 24.88
C ASN A 859 26.19 -13.09 24.84
N VAL A 860 25.76 -13.55 23.65
CA VAL A 860 24.47 -14.22 23.47
C VAL A 860 24.45 -15.57 24.18
N LEU A 861 25.52 -16.37 24.07
CA LEU A 861 25.61 -17.66 24.75
C LEU A 861 25.64 -17.52 26.28
N GLU A 862 26.37 -16.55 26.83
CA GLU A 862 26.42 -16.28 28.27
C GLU A 862 25.06 -15.80 28.81
N SER A 863 24.32 -15.03 28.01
CA SER A 863 22.98 -14.57 28.36
C SER A 863 21.86 -15.62 28.18
N SER A 864 22.18 -16.79 27.63
CA SER A 864 21.19 -17.80 27.27
C SER A 864 20.48 -18.42 28.48
N GLY A 865 21.15 -18.50 29.64
CA GLY A 865 20.57 -19.04 30.87
C GLY A 865 20.01 -20.46 30.67
N SER A 866 18.69 -20.62 30.82
CA SER A 866 17.99 -21.90 30.59
C SER A 866 17.50 -22.12 29.16
N ARG A 867 17.82 -21.22 28.23
CA ARG A 867 17.39 -21.29 26.83
C ARG A 867 18.21 -22.30 26.05
N ALA A 868 17.57 -23.05 25.15
CA ALA A 868 18.30 -23.82 24.13
C ALA A 868 18.77 -22.88 23.01
N VAL A 869 20.06 -22.95 22.62
CA VAL A 869 20.59 -22.16 21.51
C VAL A 869 21.04 -23.08 20.39
N ILE A 870 20.46 -22.93 19.20
CA ILE A 870 20.87 -23.64 17.99
C ILE A 870 21.44 -22.61 17.03
N TRP A 871 22.72 -22.73 16.69
CA TRP A 871 23.41 -21.75 15.86
C TRP A 871 23.99 -22.43 14.62
N ILE A 872 23.53 -22.03 13.44
CA ILE A 872 24.07 -22.48 12.16
C ILE A 872 25.23 -21.53 11.81
N LEU A 873 26.44 -22.03 11.98
CA LEU A 873 27.65 -21.23 11.88
C LEU A 873 28.13 -21.14 10.44
N GLY A 874 28.48 -19.92 10.01
CA GLY A 874 29.22 -19.71 8.77
C GLY A 874 30.68 -20.15 8.88
N ARG A 875 31.25 -20.12 10.09
CA ARG A 875 32.66 -20.42 10.36
C ARG A 875 32.78 -21.58 11.36
N PRO A 876 33.22 -22.77 10.93
CA PRO A 876 33.23 -23.95 11.79
C PRO A 876 34.06 -23.83 13.07
N HIS A 877 35.14 -23.04 13.07
CA HIS A 877 36.02 -22.88 14.25
C HIS A 877 35.30 -22.24 15.46
N GLN A 878 34.24 -21.47 15.23
CA GLN A 878 33.43 -20.85 16.30
C GLN A 878 32.63 -21.89 17.10
N ALA A 879 32.48 -23.11 16.57
CA ALA A 879 31.73 -24.19 17.23
C ALA A 879 32.37 -24.63 18.56
N ARG A 880 33.64 -24.31 18.80
CA ARG A 880 34.34 -24.52 20.09
C ARG A 880 33.67 -23.84 21.29
N LEU A 881 32.86 -22.82 21.05
CA LEU A 881 32.15 -22.07 22.10
C LEU A 881 30.84 -22.74 22.53
N PHE A 882 30.44 -23.83 21.87
CA PHE A 882 29.19 -24.52 22.10
C PHE A 882 29.41 -25.82 22.86
N SER A 883 28.40 -26.25 23.62
CA SER A 883 28.43 -27.52 24.35
C SER A 883 28.44 -28.75 23.44
N ARG A 884 27.85 -28.63 22.24
CA ARG A 884 27.72 -29.72 21.28
C ARG A 884 27.77 -29.19 19.85
N VAL A 885 28.26 -30.02 18.94
CA VAL A 885 28.37 -29.74 17.50
C VAL A 885 27.63 -30.83 16.73
N LEU A 886 26.86 -30.42 15.72
CA LEU A 886 26.23 -31.25 14.70
C LEU A 886 26.83 -30.92 13.34
N VAL A 887 27.51 -31.88 12.72
CA VAL A 887 28.12 -31.70 11.40
C VAL A 887 27.17 -32.24 10.34
N ILE A 888 26.73 -31.37 9.44
CA ILE A 888 25.87 -31.71 8.30
C ILE A 888 26.68 -31.64 7.01
N ASP A 889 26.68 -32.71 6.23
CA ASP A 889 27.31 -32.78 4.92
C ASP A 889 26.44 -33.57 3.95
N ASN A 890 26.26 -33.05 2.73
CA ASN A 890 25.31 -33.55 1.72
C ASN A 890 23.92 -33.91 2.29
N GLY A 891 23.42 -33.06 3.18
CA GLY A 891 22.10 -33.20 3.81
C GLY A 891 22.00 -34.32 4.85
N HIS A 892 23.12 -34.93 5.26
CA HIS A 892 23.17 -35.96 6.31
C HIS A 892 23.91 -35.47 7.55
N VAL A 893 23.52 -35.94 8.73
CA VAL A 893 24.36 -35.82 9.93
C VAL A 893 25.52 -36.80 9.80
N VAL A 894 26.75 -36.30 9.72
CA VAL A 894 27.96 -37.13 9.58
C VAL A 894 28.71 -37.29 10.90
N GLU A 895 28.70 -36.26 11.75
CA GLU A 895 29.35 -36.29 13.06
C GLU A 895 28.52 -35.49 14.08
N GLU A 896 28.59 -35.93 15.33
CA GLU A 896 27.93 -35.28 16.44
C GLU A 896 28.71 -35.51 17.75
N GLY A 897 28.83 -34.48 18.59
CA GLY A 897 29.47 -34.59 19.90
C GLY A 897 29.99 -33.26 20.44
N ALA A 898 30.68 -33.31 21.58
CA ALA A 898 31.38 -32.14 22.12
C ALA A 898 32.53 -31.72 21.20
N PRO A 899 32.82 -30.40 21.03
CA PRO A 899 33.86 -29.92 20.13
C PRO A 899 35.21 -30.62 20.35
N ASP A 900 35.70 -30.66 21.58
CA ASP A 900 37.01 -31.25 21.93
C ASP A 900 37.09 -32.75 21.57
N ALA A 901 35.99 -33.47 21.75
CA ALA A 901 35.91 -34.89 21.42
C ALA A 901 35.94 -35.13 19.90
N LEU A 902 35.31 -34.23 19.12
CA LEU A 902 35.35 -34.29 17.65
C LEU A 902 36.72 -33.88 17.09
N GLU A 903 37.40 -32.91 17.72
CA GLU A 903 38.78 -32.53 17.35
C GLU A 903 39.75 -33.68 17.61
N ALA A 904 39.63 -34.35 18.75
CA ALA A 904 40.44 -35.51 19.08
C ALA A 904 40.24 -36.69 18.12
N ARG A 905 39.05 -36.84 17.51
CA ARG A 905 38.77 -37.86 16.49
C ARG A 905 39.39 -37.54 15.13
N GLY A 906 39.77 -36.30 14.86
CA GLY A 906 40.36 -35.89 13.58
C GLY A 906 39.42 -36.03 12.39
N GLY A 907 38.11 -35.96 12.63
CA GLY A 907 37.07 -36.20 11.63
C GLY A 907 36.76 -34.99 10.72
N ARG A 908 35.58 -35.02 10.10
CA ARG A 908 35.05 -33.96 9.22
C ARG A 908 34.95 -32.62 9.92
N TYR A 909 34.56 -32.59 11.19
CA TYR A 909 34.58 -31.35 11.99
C TYR A 909 35.98 -30.72 12.04
N THR A 910 37.01 -31.52 12.33
CA THR A 910 38.39 -31.05 12.45
C THR A 910 38.89 -30.46 11.14
N ALA A 911 38.60 -31.14 10.02
CA ALA A 911 38.95 -30.67 8.68
C ALA A 911 38.27 -29.33 8.35
N LEU A 912 37.01 -29.15 8.75
CA LEU A 912 36.27 -27.90 8.56
C LEU A 912 36.79 -26.77 9.47
N ALA A 913 37.14 -27.08 10.72
CA ALA A 913 37.63 -26.11 11.70
C ALA A 913 39.05 -25.61 11.41
N GLN A 914 39.91 -26.43 10.77
CA GLN A 914 41.27 -26.06 10.38
C GLN A 914 41.35 -25.36 9.01
N SER A 915 40.26 -25.35 8.24
CA SER A 915 40.20 -24.68 6.95
C SER A 915 40.31 -23.15 7.15
N PRO A 916 41.28 -22.46 6.51
CA PRO A 916 41.55 -21.04 6.71
C PRO A 916 40.53 -20.10 6.04
N ARG A 917 39.27 -20.53 5.89
CA ARG A 917 38.20 -19.73 5.28
C ARG A 917 37.21 -19.23 6.32
#